data_AF-A0A832LXQ8-F1
#
_entry.id   AF-A0A832LXQ8-F1
#
_cell.length_a   1.000
_cell.length_b   1.000
_cell.length_c   1.000
_cell.angle_alpha   90.00
_cell.angle_beta   90.00
_cell.angle_gamma   90.00
#
_symmetry.space_group_name_H-M   'P 1'
#
loop_
_entity.id
_entity.type
_entity.pdbx_description
1 polymer ?
#
loop_
_entity_poly.entity_id
_entity_poly.type
_entity_poly.pdbx_seq_one_letter_code
_entity_poly.pdbx_strand_id
1 'polypeptide(L)'
;MNLKPKTILTIFLFSLILFNINSFFSIQLNALKFNQNEIKYAYYPAPSLTTIKDYSFTQSASFFNAPEFGPLKLAVIAVEFSDYNHTRSIEELKNDFIQMNNYFKEASFGKVWIEVEIFGWIKLNKTMLYYGRDGLKPDDGNNDGFPDTWLLIQDAIMAIDKQVEFSGFKYLMVVHAGNGQETSSVPSDIWSITYIMGITFRTNDNWSFSSAAIAPETEAQGAVPLGVYCHEFSHLLGLPDLYVYGSQSRPVGNWDLMDRGCWNGNPPGSSPAHYTAWGKIKLKWINESQVLTVPIGSKVNVTLDPIEVPSKNYQAVKIPISTSRYYLIEVRAQLGFDSALPSSGVLITYINDYAGSGEGIVKVQDAHPETSTLNDAAFQVEETFIDSKNEFSIKILSKENFSYTIMIGSSAPAPDIAIQKLTINPEAPEINETVVIEATIVNKGFKTAYNFYINFFIDNVLYGKVKVNSLARGESKQVSLQWKAESGQHNIKVEVDFGASGVDMDWSNNYALKEIIVGFICIIKVPENLTVKINGTSYTPNKLGEVKLSVLNSTLIIEVEKTFNLNDNERIVFVDWNDSDKNNPKTLKINGNYFLMANYKRQFKVSIDAGEGSVSGGGWYDEGSQAIIKVNTPFTLPDGKTRLIFNGWIGDITSNLPELTLNITRPYKLSVKWLKQYYLEVKSSLDVVSGGGWYNENELAHIFIDKPLIVENGTRITFLGWSGDFNANSLNASILMDKPKSIEASWRIEHYLKIKSLYGTPEGEGWYTHNSIANFSIQKYLEFTNGTKRIFEGWIGDINSTEPSGSIKMDSPKIIKAKWKTQFKLTLSSSGLPNGTTITIILNDQEFNATTPFVYSYWFDSNSEISLNATKIVATPLTKYILDYWRDEKGNKISNIFILDSPKTITIVYREVFGCLIATATYGSELSPEVSFLRSFRDKKVMATFAGKNFMEVFNVWYYSFSPKIAEAIDLNPKLKEAFKFILYPLLLILHLTQILYSILSFNSELAIVASGVLASSLIGLAYLTPLAFPLSLIIVKHKLTKLLKLLSLILWALSFTLIGLAEAIQNSLIIKFSSSLLVLSTLALTPLLLYAFIIKFAKNLNFKNKSY
;
A
#
# COMPACT_ATOMS: atom_id res chain seq x y z
N MET A 1 -82.37 -85.97 -25.20
CA MET A 1 -83.07 -84.66 -25.33
C MET A 1 -83.48 -84.16 -23.95
N ASN A 2 -84.01 -82.93 -23.87
CA ASN A 2 -84.63 -82.30 -22.68
C ASN A 2 -83.77 -82.09 -21.43
N LEU A 3 -82.96 -81.02 -21.42
CA LEU A 3 -82.72 -80.24 -20.18
C LEU A 3 -82.38 -78.75 -20.42
N LYS A 4 -83.45 -77.98 -20.67
CA LYS A 4 -83.60 -76.50 -20.54
C LYS A 4 -82.69 -75.57 -21.41
N PRO A 5 -83.27 -74.61 -22.18
CA PRO A 5 -82.51 -73.74 -23.10
C PRO A 5 -81.37 -72.91 -22.49
N LYS A 6 -81.43 -72.58 -21.20
CA LYS A 6 -80.44 -71.72 -20.51
C LYS A 6 -79.02 -72.30 -20.43
N THR A 7 -78.82 -73.56 -20.81
CA THR A 7 -77.51 -74.24 -20.69
C THR A 7 -76.65 -74.15 -21.96
N ILE A 8 -77.27 -74.06 -23.14
CA ILE A 8 -76.56 -74.14 -24.43
C ILE A 8 -75.95 -72.78 -24.82
N LEU A 9 -76.66 -71.68 -24.58
CA LEU A 9 -76.26 -70.33 -25.00
C LEU A 9 -74.93 -69.88 -24.36
N THR A 10 -74.63 -70.35 -23.15
CA THR A 10 -73.47 -69.91 -22.35
C THR A 10 -72.13 -70.47 -22.85
N ILE A 11 -72.14 -71.61 -23.54
CA ILE A 11 -70.91 -72.31 -23.97
C ILE A 11 -70.34 -71.66 -25.23
N PHE A 12 -71.20 -71.15 -26.12
CA PHE A 12 -70.79 -70.65 -27.44
C PHE A 12 -70.03 -69.31 -27.40
N LEU A 13 -70.15 -68.53 -26.33
CA LEU A 13 -69.49 -67.22 -26.20
C LEU A 13 -68.02 -67.27 -25.74
N PHE A 14 -67.51 -68.42 -25.28
CA PHE A 14 -66.26 -68.45 -24.50
C PHE A 14 -64.98 -68.76 -25.30
N SER A 15 -65.08 -69.11 -26.59
CA SER A 15 -63.95 -69.65 -27.39
C SER A 15 -63.12 -68.63 -28.18
N LEU A 16 -63.59 -67.37 -28.34
CA LEU A 16 -63.13 -66.49 -29.43
C LEU A 16 -61.92 -65.58 -29.15
N ILE A 17 -61.32 -65.62 -27.96
CA ILE A 17 -60.67 -64.41 -27.35
C ILE A 17 -59.15 -64.56 -27.05
N LEU A 18 -58.44 -65.62 -27.47
CA LEU A 18 -57.22 -66.06 -26.75
C LEU A 18 -55.81 -66.02 -27.42
N PHE A 19 -55.60 -65.60 -28.67
CA PHE A 19 -54.50 -66.18 -29.47
C PHE A 19 -53.20 -65.40 -29.81
N ASN A 20 -53.10 -64.06 -29.82
CA ASN A 20 -51.94 -63.42 -30.51
C ASN A 20 -51.46 -62.02 -30.01
N ILE A 21 -50.36 -61.97 -29.23
CA ILE A 21 -49.46 -60.79 -29.02
C ILE A 21 -48.04 -61.28 -28.65
N ASN A 22 -46.95 -60.86 -29.34
CA ASN A 22 -45.56 -60.93 -28.83
C ASN A 22 -44.50 -60.18 -29.70
N SER A 23 -43.37 -59.73 -29.09
CA SER A 23 -42.08 -59.20 -29.65
C SER A 23 -41.74 -57.67 -29.63
N PHE A 24 -40.65 -57.28 -28.93
CA PHE A 24 -39.74 -56.08 -29.01
C PHE A 24 -39.39 -55.46 -27.62
N PHE A 25 -38.09 -55.15 -27.31
CA PHE A 25 -37.53 -54.09 -26.37
C PHE A 25 -36.08 -54.38 -25.87
N SER A 26 -35.18 -53.37 -25.65
CA SER A 26 -34.01 -53.34 -24.68
C SER A 26 -33.00 -52.14 -24.86
N ILE A 27 -32.09 -51.89 -23.86
CA ILE A 27 -30.85 -50.98 -23.83
C ILE A 27 -31.11 -49.44 -23.52
N GLN A 28 -30.33 -48.53 -22.85
CA GLN A 28 -28.95 -48.36 -22.23
C GLN A 28 -28.87 -47.19 -21.17
N LEU A 29 -27.91 -47.10 -20.19
CA LEU A 29 -27.31 -45.85 -19.55
C LEU A 29 -26.36 -46.07 -18.29
N ASN A 30 -25.37 -45.18 -17.98
CA ASN A 30 -24.71 -44.97 -16.63
C ASN A 30 -23.54 -43.90 -16.53
N ALA A 31 -23.29 -43.15 -15.40
CA ALA A 31 -21.99 -42.54 -14.92
C ALA A 31 -22.01 -41.52 -13.69
N LEU A 32 -20.84 -41.30 -13.00
CA LEU A 32 -20.32 -40.17 -12.12
C LEU A 32 -20.48 -40.06 -10.55
N LYS A 33 -19.39 -39.67 -9.80
CA LYS A 33 -19.34 -39.04 -8.41
C LYS A 33 -17.92 -38.63 -7.86
N PHE A 34 -17.81 -37.87 -6.73
CA PHE A 34 -16.58 -37.37 -6.00
C PHE A 34 -16.84 -37.05 -4.48
N ASN A 35 -15.84 -36.75 -3.60
CA ASN A 35 -16.01 -36.34 -2.15
C ASN A 35 -14.80 -35.63 -1.42
N GLN A 36 -14.95 -35.15 -0.14
CA GLN A 36 -13.98 -34.37 0.74
C GLN A 36 -13.74 -34.97 2.18
N ASN A 37 -12.82 -34.41 3.03
CA ASN A 37 -12.92 -34.24 4.53
C ASN A 37 -11.66 -33.63 5.30
N GLU A 38 -11.74 -33.40 6.63
CA GLU A 38 -10.85 -32.56 7.51
C GLU A 38 -10.42 -33.11 8.93
N ILE A 39 -9.21 -32.71 9.40
CA ILE A 39 -8.76 -32.15 10.74
C ILE A 39 -8.62 -32.95 12.11
N LYS A 40 -7.48 -32.67 12.82
CA LYS A 40 -7.09 -32.70 14.29
C LYS A 40 -6.64 -33.99 15.05
N TYR A 41 -5.51 -33.92 15.81
CA TYR A 41 -5.42 -33.84 17.31
C TYR A 41 -3.99 -33.97 17.95
N ALA A 42 -3.79 -33.36 19.14
CA ALA A 42 -2.89 -33.73 20.28
C ALA A 42 -1.36 -33.44 20.29
N TYR A 43 -0.77 -33.53 21.50
CA TYR A 43 0.57 -33.09 21.98
C TYR A 43 1.35 -34.29 22.56
N TYR A 44 2.69 -34.36 22.44
CA TYR A 44 3.58 -35.32 23.14
C TYR A 44 5.06 -34.77 23.17
N PRO A 45 6.06 -35.40 23.85
CA PRO A 45 7.14 -34.66 24.52
C PRO A 45 8.52 -34.80 23.85
N ALA A 46 9.51 -34.09 24.39
CA ALA A 46 10.89 -34.06 23.91
C ALA A 46 11.61 -35.43 23.99
N PRO A 47 12.37 -35.84 22.96
CA PRO A 47 13.25 -37.00 23.02
C PRO A 47 14.58 -36.65 23.72
N SER A 48 15.07 -37.55 24.56
CA SER A 48 16.40 -37.45 25.15
C SER A 48 17.48 -37.82 24.13
N LEU A 49 18.42 -36.92 23.86
CA LEU A 49 19.70 -37.23 23.22
C LEU A 49 20.83 -37.20 24.23
N THR A 50 21.79 -38.11 24.05
CA THR A 50 22.84 -38.43 25.02
C THR A 50 23.93 -37.36 25.11
N THR A 51 24.54 -37.27 26.29
CA THR A 51 25.70 -36.43 26.58
C THR A 51 26.79 -36.49 25.51
N ILE A 52 27.06 -35.35 24.87
CA ILE A 52 28.40 -34.99 24.42
C ILE A 52 28.87 -33.90 25.39
N LYS A 53 29.97 -34.18 26.09
CA LYS A 53 30.65 -33.23 26.98
C LYS A 53 31.92 -32.71 26.28
N ASP A 54 32.46 -31.64 26.86
CA ASP A 54 33.83 -31.18 26.68
C ASP A 54 34.19 -30.62 25.28
N TYR A 55 33.63 -29.44 24.97
CA TYR A 55 34.34 -28.45 24.13
C TYR A 55 35.15 -27.52 25.02
N SER A 56 36.44 -27.82 25.18
CA SER A 56 37.40 -26.94 25.85
C SER A 56 37.91 -25.86 24.88
N PHE A 57 37.57 -24.61 25.13
CA PHE A 57 38.07 -23.46 24.37
C PHE A 57 39.56 -23.20 24.64
N THR A 58 40.44 -23.89 23.91
CA THR A 58 41.86 -23.57 23.85
C THR A 58 42.12 -22.46 22.83
N GLN A 59 42.02 -21.20 23.28
CA GLN A 59 42.39 -20.03 22.48
C GLN A 59 43.91 -20.02 22.26
N SER A 60 44.35 -20.43 21.07
CA SER A 60 45.76 -20.44 20.65
C SER A 60 45.94 -19.63 19.37
N ALA A 61 47.04 -18.86 19.29
CA ALA A 61 47.11 -17.69 18.42
C ALA A 61 47.49 -18.00 16.96
N SER A 62 46.51 -17.92 16.06
CA SER A 62 46.71 -17.57 14.64
C SER A 62 45.38 -17.17 13.98
N PHE A 63 45.02 -15.89 14.01
CA PHE A 63 43.76 -15.36 13.46
C PHE A 63 43.71 -15.21 11.93
N PHE A 64 44.82 -15.48 11.21
CA PHE A 64 44.99 -15.05 9.82
C PHE A 64 44.89 -16.24 8.84
N ASN A 65 43.92 -16.16 7.93
CA ASN A 65 43.89 -16.99 6.73
C ASN A 65 45.12 -16.69 5.83
N ALA A 66 45.50 -17.65 4.97
CA ALA A 66 46.55 -17.42 3.99
C ALA A 66 46.08 -16.37 2.95
N PRO A 67 46.91 -15.38 2.56
CA PRO A 67 46.52 -14.35 1.60
C PRO A 67 46.05 -14.92 0.25
N GLU A 68 44.94 -14.41 -0.26
CA GLU A 68 44.24 -14.96 -1.43
C GLU A 68 44.25 -13.99 -2.61
N PHE A 69 44.20 -14.56 -3.82
CA PHE A 69 44.32 -13.83 -5.08
C PHE A 69 43.42 -14.44 -6.16
N GLY A 70 42.87 -13.61 -7.04
CA GLY A 70 41.97 -14.03 -8.12
C GLY A 70 40.49 -14.06 -7.73
N PRO A 71 39.70 -15.01 -8.28
CA PRO A 71 38.26 -15.09 -8.08
C PRO A 71 37.91 -15.69 -6.71
N LEU A 72 37.24 -14.91 -5.87
CA LEU A 72 36.74 -15.31 -4.56
C LEU A 72 35.26 -15.71 -4.67
N LYS A 73 34.98 -17.01 -4.65
CA LYS A 73 33.61 -17.54 -4.80
C LYS A 73 32.81 -17.47 -3.51
N LEU A 74 31.74 -16.66 -3.54
CA LEU A 74 30.86 -16.36 -2.43
C LEU A 74 29.44 -16.87 -2.72
N ALA A 75 28.95 -17.80 -1.90
CA ALA A 75 27.54 -18.11 -1.81
C ALA A 75 26.85 -17.06 -0.93
N VAL A 76 25.76 -16.46 -1.42
CA VAL A 76 24.88 -15.59 -0.63
C VAL A 76 23.52 -16.26 -0.50
N ILE A 77 23.04 -16.44 0.72
CA ILE A 77 21.69 -16.96 0.99
C ILE A 77 20.82 -15.82 1.50
N ALA A 78 19.84 -15.39 0.72
CA ALA A 78 18.88 -14.37 1.14
C ALA A 78 17.74 -15.04 1.93
N VAL A 79 17.51 -14.68 3.19
CA VAL A 79 16.53 -15.34 4.08
C VAL A 79 15.50 -14.40 4.70
N GLU A 80 14.23 -14.75 4.56
CA GLU A 80 13.13 -14.10 5.27
C GLU A 80 12.54 -15.02 6.35
N PHE A 81 11.86 -14.44 7.32
CA PHE A 81 11.40 -15.12 8.54
C PHE A 81 9.93 -15.52 8.45
N SER A 82 9.44 -16.32 9.39
CA SER A 82 8.03 -16.74 9.41
C SER A 82 7.06 -15.60 9.75
N ASP A 83 7.55 -14.54 10.41
CA ASP A 83 6.82 -13.32 10.79
C ASP A 83 7.23 -12.06 10.02
N TYR A 84 8.43 -12.03 9.44
CA TYR A 84 9.01 -10.86 8.77
C TYR A 84 9.42 -11.21 7.33
N ASN A 85 8.87 -10.50 6.34
CA ASN A 85 9.19 -10.67 4.92
C ASN A 85 10.28 -9.69 4.47
N HIS A 86 11.00 -10.04 3.41
CA HIS A 86 11.95 -9.13 2.76
C HIS A 86 11.28 -7.90 2.12
N THR A 87 12.09 -6.85 1.90
CA THR A 87 11.68 -5.59 1.29
C THR A 87 12.38 -5.30 -0.03
N ARG A 88 13.60 -5.81 -0.24
CA ARG A 88 14.42 -5.58 -1.46
C ARG A 88 14.39 -6.76 -2.42
N SER A 89 14.43 -6.46 -3.72
CA SER A 89 14.54 -7.51 -4.74
C SER A 89 15.95 -8.12 -4.79
N ILE A 90 16.04 -9.36 -5.30
CA ILE A 90 17.33 -10.02 -5.56
C ILE A 90 18.17 -9.23 -6.58
N GLU A 91 17.56 -8.43 -7.46
CA GLU A 91 18.30 -7.57 -8.38
C GLU A 91 18.96 -6.38 -7.66
N GLU A 92 18.32 -5.84 -6.62
CA GLU A 92 18.93 -4.81 -5.76
C GLU A 92 20.09 -5.39 -4.94
N LEU A 93 19.94 -6.59 -4.38
CA LEU A 93 21.07 -7.27 -3.71
C LEU A 93 22.24 -7.53 -4.68
N LYS A 94 21.99 -7.97 -5.92
CA LYS A 94 23.04 -8.11 -6.94
C LYS A 94 23.79 -6.80 -7.18
N ASN A 95 23.09 -5.66 -7.23
CA ASN A 95 23.71 -4.36 -7.44
C ASN A 95 24.66 -4.00 -6.29
N ASP A 96 24.28 -4.28 -5.04
CA ASP A 96 25.15 -4.08 -3.89
C ASP A 96 26.39 -4.99 -3.93
N PHE A 97 26.22 -6.28 -4.24
CA PHE A 97 27.36 -7.20 -4.38
C PHE A 97 28.25 -6.86 -5.59
N ILE A 98 27.72 -6.18 -6.62
CA ILE A 98 28.53 -5.57 -7.69
C ILE A 98 29.37 -4.40 -7.13
N GLN A 99 28.81 -3.53 -6.28
CA GLN A 99 29.60 -2.45 -5.66
C GLN A 99 30.63 -2.97 -4.65
N MET A 100 30.29 -3.99 -3.87
CA MET A 100 31.24 -4.70 -3.00
C MET A 100 32.39 -5.30 -3.83
N ASN A 101 32.08 -5.95 -4.96
CA ASN A 101 33.10 -6.44 -5.90
C ASN A 101 33.96 -5.30 -6.47
N ASN A 102 33.38 -4.12 -6.73
CA ASN A 102 34.13 -2.93 -7.16
C ASN A 102 35.09 -2.43 -6.06
N TYR A 103 34.62 -2.33 -4.81
CA TYR A 103 35.47 -2.00 -3.65
C TYR A 103 36.63 -2.99 -3.51
N PHE A 104 36.38 -4.29 -3.51
CA PHE A 104 37.44 -5.30 -3.37
C PHE A 104 38.43 -5.31 -4.55
N LYS A 105 37.99 -4.99 -5.77
CA LYS A 105 38.89 -4.76 -6.92
C LYS A 105 39.76 -3.52 -6.74
N GLU A 106 39.19 -2.39 -6.32
CA GLU A 106 39.93 -1.14 -6.14
C GLU A 106 40.92 -1.25 -4.99
N ALA A 107 40.43 -1.61 -3.80
CA ALA A 107 41.20 -1.72 -2.57
C ALA A 107 42.43 -2.62 -2.68
N SER A 108 42.30 -3.70 -3.47
CA SER A 108 43.34 -4.72 -3.70
C SER A 108 44.22 -4.49 -4.93
N PHE A 109 44.03 -3.41 -5.68
CA PHE A 109 44.72 -3.15 -6.95
C PHE A 109 44.44 -4.22 -8.03
N GLY A 110 43.23 -4.78 -8.04
CA GLY A 110 42.79 -5.85 -8.94
C GLY A 110 43.31 -7.24 -8.58
N LYS A 111 43.94 -7.41 -7.40
CA LYS A 111 44.49 -8.70 -6.94
C LYS A 111 43.42 -9.71 -6.54
N VAL A 112 42.25 -9.25 -6.08
CA VAL A 112 41.06 -10.08 -5.84
C VAL A 112 39.84 -9.49 -6.53
N TRP A 113 38.88 -10.35 -6.84
CA TRP A 113 37.51 -9.97 -7.17
C TRP A 113 36.54 -11.02 -6.61
N ILE A 114 35.28 -10.63 -6.41
CA ILE A 114 34.25 -11.52 -5.87
C ILE A 114 33.38 -12.05 -7.00
N GLU A 115 33.16 -13.37 -6.99
CA GLU A 115 32.22 -14.08 -7.84
C GLU A 115 31.07 -14.55 -6.95
N VAL A 116 29.96 -13.81 -6.99
CA VAL A 116 28.80 -14.03 -6.13
C VAL A 116 27.73 -14.87 -6.83
N GLU A 117 27.16 -15.84 -6.11
CA GLU A 117 25.89 -16.46 -6.49
C GLU A 117 24.88 -16.25 -5.37
N ILE A 118 23.76 -15.57 -5.70
CA ILE A 118 22.72 -15.20 -4.73
C ILE A 118 21.55 -16.15 -4.86
N PHE A 119 21.39 -17.02 -3.86
CA PHE A 119 20.23 -17.87 -3.68
C PHE A 119 19.10 -17.03 -3.09
N GLY A 120 17.99 -16.92 -3.84
CA GLY A 120 16.94 -15.94 -3.60
C GLY A 120 16.14 -16.15 -2.31
N TRP A 121 15.28 -15.19 -1.97
CA TRP A 121 14.59 -15.11 -0.68
C TRP A 121 13.89 -16.40 -0.22
N ILE A 122 14.52 -17.08 0.73
CA ILE A 122 14.06 -18.33 1.33
C ILE A 122 13.34 -18.04 2.64
N LYS A 123 12.09 -18.50 2.77
CA LYS A 123 11.33 -18.35 4.01
C LYS A 123 11.67 -19.43 5.02
N LEU A 124 12.26 -19.02 6.14
CA LEU A 124 12.59 -19.89 7.27
C LEU A 124 11.35 -20.11 8.16
N ASN A 125 11.33 -21.24 8.87
CA ASN A 125 10.21 -21.64 9.75
C ASN A 125 10.22 -20.90 11.11
N LYS A 126 11.18 -20.01 11.33
CA LYS A 126 11.44 -19.30 12.59
C LYS A 126 11.23 -17.80 12.41
N THR A 127 10.91 -17.13 13.51
CA THR A 127 10.74 -15.67 13.58
C THR A 127 12.08 -14.94 13.57
N MET A 128 12.14 -13.66 13.18
CA MET A 128 13.38 -12.86 13.27
C MET A 128 13.96 -12.87 14.70
N LEU A 129 13.08 -12.62 15.68
CA LEU A 129 13.34 -12.66 17.12
C LEU A 129 13.76 -14.05 17.67
N TYR A 130 13.76 -15.11 16.85
CA TYR A 130 14.33 -16.40 17.27
C TYR A 130 15.86 -16.45 17.12
N TYR A 131 16.41 -15.64 16.20
CA TYR A 131 17.85 -15.57 15.94
C TYR A 131 18.45 -14.25 16.46
N GLY A 132 17.76 -13.12 16.23
CA GLY A 132 18.19 -11.79 16.63
C GLY A 132 17.50 -11.33 17.90
N ARG A 133 17.89 -11.83 19.07
CA ARG A 133 17.30 -11.39 20.36
C ARG A 133 18.36 -11.16 21.41
N ASP A 134 18.47 -9.92 21.86
CA ASP A 134 19.40 -9.54 22.93
C ASP A 134 19.17 -10.28 24.25
N GLY A 135 20.29 -10.59 24.91
CA GLY A 135 20.38 -10.95 26.32
C GLY A 135 21.37 -10.04 27.06
N LEU A 136 22.38 -10.62 27.70
CA LEU A 136 23.54 -9.90 28.25
C LEU A 136 24.62 -9.60 27.18
N LYS A 137 24.46 -10.17 25.98
CA LYS A 137 25.18 -9.86 24.75
C LYS A 137 24.15 -9.68 23.61
N PRO A 138 24.53 -9.02 22.49
CA PRO A 138 23.73 -9.04 21.27
C PRO A 138 23.42 -10.48 20.86
N ASP A 139 22.18 -10.71 20.42
CA ASP A 139 21.63 -12.00 19.98
C ASP A 139 21.76 -13.21 20.94
N ASP A 140 22.26 -13.04 22.16
CA ASP A 140 22.35 -14.11 23.19
C ASP A 140 21.01 -14.24 23.94
N GLY A 141 19.96 -14.65 23.22
CA GLY A 141 18.59 -14.72 23.72
C GLY A 141 18.37 -15.73 24.85
N ASN A 142 19.36 -16.59 25.10
CA ASN A 142 19.35 -17.65 26.10
C ASN A 142 20.26 -17.38 27.33
N ASN A 143 21.23 -16.46 27.22
CA ASN A 143 22.27 -16.10 28.21
C ASN A 143 23.30 -17.20 28.54
N ASP A 144 23.68 -18.04 27.58
CA ASP A 144 24.82 -18.97 27.74
C ASP A 144 26.19 -18.30 27.50
N GLY A 145 26.20 -17.09 26.95
CA GLY A 145 27.40 -16.32 26.63
C GLY A 145 27.79 -16.35 25.16
N PHE A 146 27.02 -16.97 24.26
CA PHE A 146 27.24 -16.97 22.82
C PHE A 146 25.99 -16.43 22.09
N PRO A 147 26.15 -15.64 21.00
CA PRO A 147 25.00 -15.18 20.23
C PRO A 147 24.30 -16.36 19.54
N ASP A 148 22.97 -16.47 19.63
CA ASP A 148 22.19 -17.55 18.99
C ASP A 148 22.18 -17.42 17.44
N THR A 149 22.62 -16.29 16.88
CA THR A 149 22.58 -15.95 15.45
C THR A 149 23.26 -16.97 14.52
N TRP A 150 24.26 -17.74 14.97
CA TRP A 150 24.90 -18.76 14.13
C TRP A 150 23.93 -19.87 13.69
N LEU A 151 22.83 -20.08 14.43
CA LEU A 151 21.75 -20.98 14.03
C LEU A 151 21.09 -20.53 12.72
N LEU A 152 21.06 -19.22 12.43
CA LEU A 152 20.53 -18.68 11.19
C LEU A 152 21.29 -19.19 9.97
N ILE A 153 22.63 -19.24 10.05
CA ILE A 153 23.48 -19.77 8.98
C ILE A 153 23.19 -21.25 8.73
N GLN A 154 23.08 -22.04 9.80
CA GLN A 154 22.85 -23.48 9.67
C GLN A 154 21.44 -23.81 9.15
N ASP A 155 20.41 -23.07 9.58
CA ASP A 155 19.03 -23.20 9.06
C ASP A 155 18.93 -22.69 7.60
N ALA A 156 19.60 -21.59 7.26
CA ALA A 156 19.67 -21.02 5.90
C ALA A 156 20.27 -22.00 4.90
N ILE A 157 21.40 -22.64 5.25
CA ILE A 157 21.97 -23.74 4.47
C ILE A 157 20.94 -24.85 4.28
N MET A 158 20.43 -25.43 5.38
CA MET A 158 19.55 -26.61 5.36
C MET A 158 18.26 -26.41 4.54
N ALA A 159 17.81 -25.16 4.36
CA ALA A 159 16.65 -24.84 3.55
C ALA A 159 16.90 -24.98 2.02
N ILE A 160 18.13 -24.82 1.53
CA ILE A 160 18.48 -24.91 0.09
C ILE A 160 19.50 -25.99 -0.29
N ASP A 161 20.11 -26.66 0.67
CA ASP A 161 21.10 -27.75 0.53
C ASP A 161 20.63 -28.97 -0.32
N LYS A 162 19.35 -29.02 -0.71
CA LYS A 162 18.79 -30.01 -1.66
C LYS A 162 18.72 -29.51 -3.11
N GLN A 163 19.12 -28.26 -3.33
CA GLN A 163 19.00 -27.50 -4.58
C GLN A 163 20.32 -26.83 -4.99
N VAL A 164 21.30 -26.76 -4.07
CA VAL A 164 22.59 -26.09 -4.22
C VAL A 164 23.72 -27.04 -3.83
N GLU A 165 24.76 -27.08 -4.65
CA GLU A 165 26.03 -27.78 -4.39
C GLU A 165 26.99 -26.75 -3.78
N PHE A 166 27.22 -26.81 -2.47
CA PHE A 166 28.01 -25.80 -1.75
C PHE A 166 29.53 -26.01 -1.88
N SER A 167 29.98 -27.22 -2.23
CA SER A 167 31.38 -27.56 -2.49
C SER A 167 32.07 -26.70 -3.57
N GLY A 168 31.29 -26.01 -4.42
CA GLY A 168 31.78 -25.04 -5.40
C GLY A 168 32.15 -23.66 -4.84
N PHE A 169 31.85 -23.37 -3.57
CA PHE A 169 32.02 -22.06 -2.92
C PHE A 169 32.98 -22.14 -1.73
N LYS A 170 33.79 -21.10 -1.57
CA LYS A 170 34.73 -20.99 -0.44
C LYS A 170 34.16 -20.14 0.70
N TYR A 171 33.42 -19.10 0.36
CA TYR A 171 32.83 -18.17 1.32
C TYR A 171 31.31 -18.29 1.34
N LEU A 172 30.73 -18.04 2.50
CA LEU A 172 29.29 -18.02 2.72
C LEU A 172 28.90 -16.74 3.46
N MET A 173 27.85 -16.07 2.97
CA MET A 173 27.18 -14.95 3.64
C MET A 173 25.68 -15.18 3.63
N VAL A 174 25.00 -14.81 4.70
CA VAL A 174 23.54 -14.81 4.80
C VAL A 174 23.06 -13.36 4.84
N VAL A 175 22.15 -13.01 3.93
CA VAL A 175 21.49 -11.70 3.92
C VAL A 175 20.08 -11.88 4.47
N HIS A 176 19.76 -11.27 5.61
CA HIS A 176 18.44 -11.43 6.23
C HIS A 176 17.48 -10.28 5.87
N ALA A 177 16.19 -10.56 5.92
CA ALA A 177 15.15 -9.53 5.82
C ALA A 177 15.22 -8.54 7.00
N GLY A 178 14.83 -7.28 6.77
CA GLY A 178 14.87 -6.22 7.78
C GLY A 178 16.22 -5.46 7.87
N ASN A 179 16.34 -4.63 8.91
CA ASN A 179 17.51 -3.78 9.14
C ASN A 179 18.58 -4.47 9.98
N GLY A 180 19.83 -4.00 9.89
CA GLY A 180 20.89 -4.33 10.84
C GLY A 180 20.67 -3.61 12.18
N GLN A 181 20.87 -4.33 13.29
CA GLN A 181 20.76 -3.78 14.65
C GLN A 181 21.78 -2.65 14.90
N GLU A 182 22.93 -2.70 14.22
CA GLU A 182 24.01 -1.71 14.26
C GLU A 182 23.56 -0.30 13.85
N THR A 183 22.51 -0.18 13.02
CA THR A 183 21.89 1.11 12.67
C THR A 183 20.48 1.27 13.23
N SER A 184 19.69 0.20 13.36
CA SER A 184 18.32 0.29 13.87
C SER A 184 18.26 0.50 15.38
N SER A 185 19.24 -0.04 16.12
CA SER A 185 19.25 -0.11 17.59
C SER A 185 18.02 -0.81 18.20
N VAL A 186 17.37 -1.70 17.45
CA VAL A 186 16.18 -2.47 17.88
C VAL A 186 16.60 -3.84 18.42
N PRO A 187 16.40 -4.17 19.71
CA PRO A 187 16.79 -5.46 20.35
C PRO A 187 16.13 -6.76 19.84
N SER A 188 15.55 -6.72 18.65
CA SER A 188 14.93 -7.85 17.94
C SER A 188 15.31 -7.94 16.46
N ASP A 189 16.04 -6.93 15.97
CA ASP A 189 16.74 -6.96 14.68
C ASP A 189 18.10 -7.65 14.92
N ILE A 190 18.68 -8.26 13.89
CA ILE A 190 19.94 -9.02 14.00
C ILE A 190 21.14 -8.06 13.86
N TRP A 191 22.19 -8.27 14.65
CA TRP A 191 23.46 -7.55 14.49
C TRP A 191 24.35 -8.23 13.43
N SER A 192 24.91 -7.47 12.48
CA SER A 192 25.83 -8.04 11.48
C SER A 192 27.08 -8.66 12.12
N ILE A 193 27.39 -9.91 11.75
CA ILE A 193 28.44 -10.67 12.42
C ILE A 193 29.02 -11.77 11.52
N THR A 194 30.34 -11.92 11.58
CA THR A 194 31.07 -13.01 10.92
C THR A 194 31.68 -13.96 11.93
N TYR A 195 31.21 -15.21 11.90
CA TYR A 195 31.81 -16.30 12.67
C TYR A 195 33.05 -16.79 11.91
N ILE A 196 34.24 -16.51 12.44
CA ILE A 196 35.53 -16.89 11.82
C ILE A 196 36.17 -18.16 12.41
N MET A 197 35.76 -18.58 13.61
CA MET A 197 36.34 -19.72 14.33
C MET A 197 35.30 -20.42 15.24
N GLY A 198 35.55 -21.68 15.60
CA GLY A 198 34.84 -22.40 16.66
C GLY A 198 33.52 -23.08 16.26
N ILE A 199 32.94 -22.73 15.10
CA ILE A 199 31.71 -23.31 14.58
C ILE A 199 32.00 -23.98 13.22
N THR A 200 31.27 -25.03 12.87
CA THR A 200 31.37 -25.70 11.56
C THR A 200 29.98 -25.88 10.98
N PHE A 201 29.66 -25.07 9.98
CA PHE A 201 28.38 -25.10 9.29
C PHE A 201 28.41 -26.23 8.25
N ARG A 202 27.53 -27.22 8.40
CA ARG A 202 27.53 -28.44 7.58
C ARG A 202 26.48 -28.39 6.48
N THR A 203 26.82 -29.03 5.37
CA THR A 203 26.01 -29.24 4.16
C THR A 203 25.88 -30.75 3.88
N ASN A 204 24.94 -31.16 3.03
CA ASN A 204 24.65 -32.56 2.72
C ASN A 204 25.53 -33.13 1.58
N ASP A 205 26.35 -32.30 0.94
CA ASP A 205 27.32 -32.65 -0.12
C ASP A 205 28.69 -33.15 0.42
N ASN A 206 28.85 -33.25 1.74
CA ASN A 206 30.11 -33.49 2.46
C ASN A 206 31.10 -32.30 2.48
N TRP A 207 30.66 -31.11 2.09
CA TRP A 207 31.37 -29.87 2.38
C TRP A 207 31.07 -29.37 3.82
N SER A 208 31.77 -28.31 4.23
CA SER A 208 31.42 -27.55 5.42
C SER A 208 32.15 -26.21 5.43
N PHE A 209 31.47 -25.14 5.81
CA PHE A 209 32.10 -23.85 6.04
C PHE A 209 32.60 -23.76 7.49
N SER A 210 33.89 -23.46 7.68
CA SER A 210 34.48 -23.13 8.99
C SER A 210 34.30 -21.66 9.38
N SER A 211 33.76 -20.85 8.46
CA SER A 211 33.46 -19.43 8.69
C SER A 211 32.34 -18.95 7.76
N ALA A 212 31.49 -18.05 8.25
CA ALA A 212 30.37 -17.48 7.49
C ALA A 212 29.90 -16.14 8.10
N ALA A 213 29.41 -15.25 7.24
CA ALA A 213 28.94 -13.91 7.59
C ALA A 213 27.40 -13.81 7.64
N ILE A 214 26.89 -12.86 8.42
CA ILE A 214 25.48 -12.44 8.46
C ILE A 214 25.42 -10.92 8.29
N ALA A 215 24.51 -10.43 7.44
CA ALA A 215 24.25 -9.00 7.23
C ALA A 215 22.77 -8.75 6.83
N PRO A 216 22.24 -7.53 6.94
CA PRO A 216 20.85 -7.20 6.61
C PRO A 216 20.62 -6.91 5.12
N GLU A 217 19.37 -6.84 4.69
CA GLU A 217 19.01 -6.24 3.39
C GLU A 217 19.04 -4.71 3.41
N THR A 218 18.76 -4.08 4.55
CA THR A 218 18.66 -2.61 4.68
C THR A 218 19.40 -2.10 5.90
N GLU A 219 19.69 -0.80 5.89
CA GLU A 219 20.13 -0.09 7.08
C GLU A 219 19.08 0.96 7.48
N ALA A 220 18.96 1.20 8.78
CA ALA A 220 18.16 2.27 9.31
C ALA A 220 18.86 3.64 9.15
N GLN A 221 18.19 4.70 9.60
CA GLN A 221 18.71 6.08 9.62
C GLN A 221 19.14 6.67 8.25
N GLY A 222 18.84 5.99 7.14
CA GLY A 222 19.21 6.40 5.79
C GLY A 222 20.62 6.00 5.35
N ALA A 223 21.26 5.06 6.06
CA ALA A 223 22.49 4.42 5.60
C ALA A 223 22.21 3.35 4.52
N VAL A 224 23.26 2.72 3.97
CA VAL A 224 23.18 1.61 3.01
C VAL A 224 24.14 0.47 3.39
N PRO A 225 23.78 -0.81 3.17
CA PRO A 225 24.51 -1.95 3.73
C PRO A 225 25.83 -2.29 3.03
N LEU A 226 26.20 -1.58 1.95
CA LEU A 226 27.46 -1.81 1.22
C LEU A 226 28.69 -1.78 2.14
N GLY A 227 28.76 -0.81 3.05
CA GLY A 227 29.83 -0.70 4.03
C GLY A 227 29.92 -1.90 4.98
N VAL A 228 28.77 -2.43 5.39
CA VAL A 228 28.64 -3.61 6.26
C VAL A 228 28.99 -4.89 5.49
N TYR A 229 28.48 -5.09 4.27
CA TYR A 229 28.86 -6.23 3.42
C TYR A 229 30.37 -6.28 3.17
N CYS A 230 31.01 -5.13 2.96
CA CYS A 230 32.46 -5.04 2.86
C CYS A 230 33.15 -5.38 4.20
N HIS A 231 32.66 -4.88 5.33
CA HIS A 231 33.21 -5.13 6.67
C HIS A 231 33.16 -6.63 7.03
N GLU A 232 31.99 -7.25 6.93
CA GLU A 232 31.79 -8.68 7.22
C GLU A 232 32.61 -9.59 6.29
N PHE A 233 32.64 -9.30 4.98
CA PHE A 233 33.49 -10.07 4.07
C PHE A 233 34.98 -9.92 4.38
N SER A 234 35.40 -8.81 4.99
CA SER A 234 36.80 -8.61 5.41
C SER A 234 37.20 -9.52 6.58
N HIS A 235 36.26 -9.88 7.46
CA HIS A 235 36.48 -10.92 8.47
C HIS A 235 36.69 -12.31 7.83
N LEU A 236 35.96 -12.64 6.76
CA LEU A 236 36.19 -13.88 5.99
C LEU A 236 37.58 -13.93 5.33
N LEU A 237 38.14 -12.77 4.96
CA LEU A 237 39.54 -12.63 4.52
C LEU A 237 40.57 -12.71 5.67
N GLY A 238 40.12 -12.75 6.94
CA GLY A 238 40.98 -12.84 8.12
C GLY A 238 41.43 -11.49 8.68
N LEU A 239 40.72 -10.40 8.43
CA LEU A 239 40.93 -9.13 9.14
C LEU A 239 40.07 -9.06 10.43
N PRO A 240 40.64 -8.65 11.57
CA PRO A 240 39.92 -8.42 12.82
C PRO A 240 39.37 -6.99 12.93
N ASP A 241 38.52 -6.77 13.94
CA ASP A 241 38.07 -5.43 14.34
C ASP A 241 39.19 -4.58 14.92
N LEU A 242 39.19 -3.31 14.52
CA LEU A 242 40.13 -2.29 14.99
C LEU A 242 39.50 -1.33 16.00
N TYR A 243 38.16 -1.26 16.08
CA TYR A 243 37.48 -0.60 17.20
C TYR A 243 37.65 -1.37 18.52
N VAL A 244 37.33 -0.75 19.67
CA VAL A 244 37.46 -1.40 20.98
C VAL A 244 36.11 -1.92 21.46
N TYR A 245 36.00 -3.23 21.70
CA TYR A 245 34.75 -3.86 22.17
C TYR A 245 34.31 -3.30 23.54
N GLY A 246 33.00 -3.15 23.74
CA GLY A 246 32.43 -2.61 24.97
C GLY A 246 32.78 -1.14 25.27
N SER A 247 33.33 -0.42 24.29
CA SER A 247 33.82 0.95 24.45
C SER A 247 33.38 1.84 23.30
N GLN A 248 33.29 3.15 23.55
CA GLN A 248 33.10 4.17 22.52
C GLN A 248 34.43 4.57 21.84
N SER A 249 35.55 3.95 22.24
CA SER A 249 36.87 4.18 21.66
C SER A 249 36.98 3.63 20.24
N ARG A 250 37.04 4.53 19.27
CA ARG A 250 37.37 4.27 17.86
C ARG A 250 38.81 4.73 17.58
N PRO A 251 39.85 3.88 17.78
CA PRO A 251 41.26 4.29 17.71
C PRO A 251 41.78 4.49 16.28
N VAL A 252 41.00 4.12 15.26
CA VAL A 252 41.28 4.38 13.84
C VAL A 252 40.22 5.29 13.22
N GLY A 253 38.97 5.22 13.69
CA GLY A 253 37.88 6.07 13.24
C GLY A 253 37.56 5.89 11.76
N ASN A 254 37.37 7.00 11.05
CA ASN A 254 36.87 7.02 9.66
C ASN A 254 37.93 6.58 8.63
N TRP A 255 39.16 6.23 9.04
CA TRP A 255 40.29 5.92 8.16
C TRP A 255 40.40 4.45 7.73
N ASP A 256 39.60 3.55 8.30
CA ASP A 256 39.65 2.11 8.01
C ASP A 256 38.26 1.49 8.06
N LEU A 257 37.97 0.59 7.11
CA LEU A 257 36.76 -0.22 7.07
C LEU A 257 36.49 -0.95 8.40
N MET A 258 37.55 -1.42 9.07
CA MET A 258 37.46 -2.25 10.27
C MET A 258 37.30 -1.43 11.58
N ASP A 259 37.01 -0.13 11.49
CA ASP A 259 36.61 0.71 12.63
C ASP A 259 35.31 1.45 12.31
N ARG A 260 35.38 2.71 11.84
CA ARG A 260 34.21 3.54 11.51
C ARG A 260 34.13 3.90 10.03
N GLY A 261 35.21 3.65 9.26
CA GLY A 261 35.27 3.90 7.83
C GLY A 261 34.26 3.11 7.00
N CYS A 262 33.70 2.02 7.53
CA CYS A 262 32.55 1.33 6.94
C CYS A 262 31.31 2.23 6.77
N TRP A 263 31.14 3.28 7.58
CA TRP A 263 30.01 4.22 7.49
C TRP A 263 30.28 5.46 6.63
N ASN A 264 31.46 5.56 5.99
CA ASN A 264 31.78 6.69 5.12
C ASN A 264 30.86 6.74 3.88
N GLY A 265 30.64 7.96 3.37
CA GLY A 265 29.78 8.23 2.21
C GLY A 265 28.58 9.13 2.53
N ASN A 266 27.77 9.38 1.50
CA ASN A 266 26.48 10.05 1.61
C ASN A 266 25.54 9.48 0.53
N PRO A 267 24.63 8.55 0.85
CA PRO A 267 24.26 8.09 2.20
C PRO A 267 25.39 7.39 2.98
N PRO A 268 25.35 7.34 4.32
CA PRO A 268 26.36 6.63 5.11
C PRO A 268 26.49 5.17 4.68
N GLY A 269 27.73 4.68 4.56
CA GLY A 269 28.03 3.34 4.03
C GLY A 269 28.08 3.24 2.50
N SER A 270 27.82 4.33 1.75
CA SER A 270 27.90 4.32 0.28
C SER A 270 29.33 4.40 -0.27
N SER A 271 30.31 4.80 0.54
CA SER A 271 31.70 4.99 0.14
C SER A 271 32.64 4.55 1.27
N PRO A 272 32.64 3.25 1.63
CA PRO A 272 33.46 2.73 2.71
C PRO A 272 34.96 2.98 2.50
N ALA A 273 35.66 3.36 3.57
CA ALA A 273 37.11 3.57 3.53
C ALA A 273 37.87 2.30 3.12
N HIS A 274 39.00 2.46 2.43
CA HIS A 274 39.98 1.39 2.35
C HIS A 274 40.59 1.09 3.72
N TYR A 275 41.11 -0.13 3.89
CA TYR A 275 42.03 -0.42 4.97
C TYR A 275 43.25 0.52 4.94
N THR A 276 43.73 0.86 6.13
CA THR A 276 45.10 1.31 6.37
C THR A 276 46.13 0.35 5.78
N ALA A 277 47.37 0.82 5.64
CA ALA A 277 48.46 -0.01 5.14
C ALA A 277 48.65 -1.29 5.97
N TRP A 278 48.27 -1.31 7.26
CA TRP A 278 48.27 -2.53 8.07
C TRP A 278 47.44 -3.64 7.43
N GLY A 279 46.15 -3.38 7.14
CA GLY A 279 45.26 -4.36 6.52
C GLY A 279 45.72 -4.76 5.12
N LYS A 280 46.11 -3.78 4.29
CA LYS A 280 46.64 -4.05 2.94
C LYS A 280 47.96 -4.85 2.96
N ILE A 281 48.81 -4.73 3.98
CA ILE A 281 50.04 -5.53 4.14
C ILE A 281 49.72 -6.94 4.65
N LYS A 282 48.76 -7.10 5.58
CA LYS A 282 48.32 -8.43 6.07
C LYS A 282 47.80 -9.29 4.93
N LEU A 283 46.93 -8.74 4.09
CA LEU A 283 46.37 -9.38 2.90
C LEU A 283 47.33 -9.43 1.70
N LYS A 284 48.58 -8.96 1.84
CA LYS A 284 49.60 -8.86 0.77
C LYS A 284 49.11 -8.10 -0.48
N TRP A 285 48.18 -7.16 -0.32
CA TRP A 285 47.75 -6.23 -1.36
C TRP A 285 48.80 -5.14 -1.57
N ILE A 286 49.41 -4.64 -0.50
CA ILE A 286 50.73 -4.01 -0.52
C ILE A 286 51.78 -5.12 -0.33
N ASN A 287 52.70 -5.25 -1.28
CA ASN A 287 53.82 -6.20 -1.25
C ASN A 287 54.92 -5.71 -0.30
N GLU A 288 55.73 -6.63 0.24
CA GLU A 288 56.89 -6.29 1.08
C GLU A 288 57.91 -5.40 0.37
N SER A 289 58.03 -5.49 -0.96
CA SER A 289 58.87 -4.58 -1.77
C SER A 289 58.40 -3.12 -1.79
N GLN A 290 57.14 -2.87 -1.43
CA GLN A 290 56.52 -1.53 -1.35
C GLN A 290 56.50 -1.00 0.10
N VAL A 291 57.09 -1.74 1.06
CA VAL A 291 57.19 -1.35 2.47
C VAL A 291 58.65 -1.15 2.86
N LEU A 292 59.07 0.10 3.03
CA LEU A 292 60.42 0.39 3.53
C LEU A 292 60.45 0.09 5.05
N THR A 293 61.39 -0.72 5.54
CA THR A 293 61.59 -0.89 6.98
C THR A 293 62.77 -0.02 7.45
N VAL A 294 62.53 0.89 8.38
CA VAL A 294 63.52 1.84 8.92
C VAL A 294 63.74 1.56 10.41
N PRO A 295 64.90 1.01 10.82
CA PRO A 295 65.21 0.79 12.23
C PRO A 295 65.31 2.11 13.02
N ILE A 296 64.88 2.10 14.29
CA ILE A 296 65.15 3.17 15.25
C ILE A 296 66.67 3.47 15.26
N GLY A 297 67.04 4.74 15.39
CA GLY A 297 68.42 5.21 15.27
C GLY A 297 68.78 5.73 13.88
N SER A 298 68.11 5.25 12.83
CA SER A 298 68.40 5.63 11.44
C SER A 298 67.98 7.07 11.10
N LYS A 299 68.62 7.64 10.08
CA LYS A 299 68.14 8.86 9.38
C LYS A 299 67.91 8.54 7.90
N VAL A 300 66.67 8.73 7.43
CA VAL A 300 66.22 8.31 6.09
C VAL A 300 65.25 9.35 5.52
N ASN A 301 65.47 9.77 4.28
CA ASN A 301 64.46 10.47 3.48
C ASN A 301 63.81 9.46 2.52
N VAL A 302 62.48 9.50 2.39
CA VAL A 302 61.72 8.60 1.51
C VAL A 302 60.45 9.29 1.01
N THR A 303 60.10 9.06 -0.26
CA THR A 303 58.82 9.47 -0.84
C THR A 303 57.85 8.29 -0.82
N LEU A 304 56.63 8.55 -0.33
CA LEU A 304 55.51 7.62 -0.31
C LEU A 304 54.45 8.03 -1.32
N ASP A 305 53.94 7.05 -2.06
CA ASP A 305 52.76 7.20 -2.90
C ASP A 305 51.48 6.80 -2.11
N PRO A 306 50.32 7.41 -2.42
CA PRO A 306 49.01 7.06 -1.83
C PRO A 306 48.69 5.56 -1.87
N ILE A 307 48.02 5.03 -0.84
CA ILE A 307 47.65 3.60 -0.75
C ILE A 307 46.36 3.25 -1.49
N GLU A 308 45.67 4.24 -2.04
CA GLU A 308 44.43 4.10 -2.80
C GLU A 308 44.67 3.64 -4.25
N VAL A 309 45.88 3.82 -4.79
CA VAL A 309 46.23 3.49 -6.19
C VAL A 309 47.43 2.55 -6.28
N PRO A 310 47.59 1.76 -7.36
CA PRO A 310 48.72 0.85 -7.50
C PRO A 310 50.01 1.62 -7.82
N SER A 311 51.08 1.44 -7.02
CA SER A 311 52.41 2.01 -7.29
C SER A 311 53.52 0.96 -7.36
N LYS A 312 54.64 1.32 -8.02
CA LYS A 312 55.92 0.58 -7.99
C LYS A 312 56.90 1.12 -6.93
N ASN A 313 56.61 2.27 -6.33
CA ASN A 313 57.41 2.89 -5.28
C ASN A 313 57.00 2.36 -3.89
N TYR A 314 57.50 2.98 -2.83
CA TYR A 314 57.03 2.71 -1.47
C TYR A 314 55.62 3.30 -1.26
N GLN A 315 54.73 2.51 -0.66
CA GLN A 315 53.38 2.92 -0.24
C GLN A 315 53.23 2.92 1.29
N ALA A 316 54.19 2.32 2.01
CA ALA A 316 54.29 2.45 3.47
C ALA A 316 55.75 2.45 3.96
N VAL A 317 55.98 3.04 5.12
CA VAL A 317 57.21 2.83 5.92
C VAL A 317 56.86 2.15 7.24
N LYS A 318 57.69 1.20 7.69
CA LYS A 318 57.59 0.50 8.97
C LYS A 318 58.75 0.85 9.88
N ILE A 319 58.46 1.34 11.08
CA ILE A 319 59.45 1.60 12.15
C ILE A 319 59.23 0.58 13.28
N PRO A 320 60.08 -0.46 13.42
CA PRO A 320 59.89 -1.51 14.41
C PRO A 320 60.32 -1.07 15.82
N ILE A 321 59.42 -1.23 16.81
CA ILE A 321 59.69 -1.07 18.25
C ILE A 321 60.01 -2.42 18.90
N SER A 322 59.29 -3.47 18.50
CA SER A 322 59.52 -4.87 18.87
C SER A 322 59.06 -5.80 17.74
N THR A 323 59.08 -7.12 17.98
CA THR A 323 58.53 -8.13 17.07
C THR A 323 57.03 -7.97 16.79
N SER A 324 56.26 -7.42 17.74
CA SER A 324 54.81 -7.23 17.65
C SER A 324 54.35 -5.76 17.73
N ARG A 325 55.27 -4.80 17.92
CA ARG A 325 54.95 -3.37 18.04
C ARG A 325 55.77 -2.54 17.07
N TYR A 326 55.10 -1.70 16.29
CA TYR A 326 55.75 -0.89 15.25
C TYR A 326 54.84 0.27 14.86
N TYR A 327 55.41 1.30 14.24
CA TYR A 327 54.63 2.29 13.51
C TYR A 327 54.57 1.91 12.03
N LEU A 328 53.43 2.20 11.40
CA LEU A 328 53.30 2.33 9.96
C LEU A 328 53.05 3.79 9.60
N ILE A 329 53.66 4.23 8.51
CA ILE A 329 53.48 5.55 7.92
C ILE A 329 52.98 5.34 6.50
N GLU A 330 51.84 5.92 6.17
CA GLU A 330 51.15 5.75 4.89
C GLU A 330 50.69 7.12 4.35
N VAL A 331 50.43 7.22 3.05
CA VAL A 331 49.79 8.40 2.45
C VAL A 331 48.34 8.07 2.16
N ARG A 332 47.43 8.95 2.60
CA ARG A 332 46.00 8.85 2.31
C ARG A 332 45.53 10.00 1.43
N ALA A 333 44.70 9.66 0.45
CA ALA A 333 44.16 10.58 -0.54
C ALA A 333 42.67 10.28 -0.81
N GLN A 334 41.84 11.31 -0.91
CA GLN A 334 40.42 11.21 -1.27
C GLN A 334 40.23 10.76 -2.73
N LEU A 335 40.42 9.46 -2.99
CA LEU A 335 40.37 8.83 -4.31
C LEU A 335 39.48 7.58 -4.27
N GLY A 336 38.62 7.41 -5.28
CA GLY A 336 37.75 6.24 -5.41
C GLY A 336 36.81 6.08 -4.21
N PHE A 337 36.77 4.90 -3.60
CA PHE A 337 35.99 4.63 -2.38
C PHE A 337 36.46 5.45 -1.17
N ASP A 338 37.74 5.82 -1.11
CA ASP A 338 38.30 6.73 -0.10
C ASP A 338 37.96 8.22 -0.35
N SER A 339 37.20 8.55 -1.39
CA SER A 339 36.75 9.94 -1.65
C SER A 339 35.95 10.57 -0.51
N ALA A 340 35.39 9.76 0.39
CA ALA A 340 34.67 10.19 1.59
C ALA A 340 35.53 10.20 2.88
N LEU A 341 36.85 10.01 2.80
CA LEU A 341 37.77 10.20 3.93
C LEU A 341 37.71 11.64 4.48
N PRO A 342 37.98 11.86 5.77
CA PRO A 342 37.80 13.18 6.40
C PRO A 342 38.86 14.22 5.99
N SER A 343 40.07 13.78 5.60
CA SER A 343 41.13 14.64 5.07
C SER A 343 42.09 13.83 4.17
N SER A 344 43.27 14.38 3.84
CA SER A 344 44.30 13.70 3.03
C SER A 344 45.69 14.20 3.41
N GLY A 345 46.66 13.32 3.54
CA GLY A 345 47.99 13.63 4.08
C GLY A 345 48.78 12.37 4.42
N VAL A 346 49.80 12.52 5.28
CA VAL A 346 50.57 11.40 5.82
C VAL A 346 49.90 10.91 7.10
N LEU A 347 49.29 9.72 7.06
CA LEU A 347 48.70 9.10 8.24
C LEU A 347 49.77 8.25 8.95
N ILE A 348 49.86 8.39 10.27
CA ILE A 348 50.79 7.63 11.10
C ILE A 348 49.97 6.73 12.02
N THR A 349 50.20 5.42 11.97
CA THR A 349 49.52 4.44 12.83
C THR A 349 50.52 3.71 13.72
N TYR A 350 50.18 3.56 15.00
CA TYR A 350 50.85 2.66 15.92
C TYR A 350 50.16 1.29 15.89
N ILE A 351 50.94 0.23 15.80
CA ILE A 351 50.48 -1.16 15.65
C ILE A 351 50.90 -1.97 16.87
N ASN A 352 49.98 -2.80 17.37
CA ASN A 352 50.21 -3.79 18.41
C ASN A 352 49.68 -5.16 17.95
N ASP A 353 50.44 -5.87 17.11
CA ASP A 353 50.14 -7.21 16.56
C ASP A 353 50.04 -8.34 17.63
N TYR A 354 50.06 -8.00 18.91
CA TYR A 354 49.76 -8.89 20.04
C TYR A 354 48.29 -8.78 20.50
N ALA A 355 47.60 -7.69 20.18
CA ALA A 355 46.19 -7.51 20.52
C ALA A 355 45.28 -8.43 19.69
N GLY A 356 44.16 -8.84 20.28
CA GLY A 356 43.07 -9.53 19.61
C GLY A 356 42.12 -8.58 18.87
N SER A 357 41.15 -9.18 18.15
CA SER A 357 40.00 -8.45 17.61
C SER A 357 39.28 -7.70 18.72
N GLY A 358 38.95 -6.43 18.50
CA GLY A 358 38.29 -5.62 19.51
C GLY A 358 39.18 -5.04 20.62
N GLU A 359 40.51 -5.24 20.56
CA GLU A 359 41.46 -4.70 21.55
C GLU A 359 42.26 -3.47 21.05
N GLY A 360 41.95 -2.95 19.86
CA GLY A 360 42.64 -1.78 19.28
C GLY A 360 44.04 -2.09 18.74
N ILE A 361 44.13 -3.06 17.81
CA ILE A 361 45.40 -3.50 17.18
C ILE A 361 46.11 -2.36 16.45
N VAL A 362 45.33 -1.48 15.81
CA VAL A 362 45.81 -0.29 15.09
C VAL A 362 45.32 0.95 15.84
N LYS A 363 46.18 1.95 16.00
CA LYS A 363 45.82 3.25 16.56
C LYS A 363 46.43 4.38 15.74
N VAL A 364 45.59 5.23 15.14
CA VAL A 364 46.02 6.48 14.49
C VAL A 364 46.70 7.39 15.52
N GLN A 365 47.82 7.98 15.14
CA GLN A 365 48.48 9.05 15.87
C GLN A 365 47.93 10.38 15.34
N ASP A 366 47.40 11.19 16.24
CA ASP A 366 46.78 12.46 15.85
C ASP A 366 47.84 13.52 15.54
N ALA A 367 47.59 14.30 14.49
CA ALA A 367 48.38 15.46 14.12
C ALA A 367 47.91 16.72 14.85
N HIS A 368 46.61 16.80 15.16
CA HIS A 368 45.93 17.97 15.71
C HIS A 368 45.15 17.62 17.01
N PRO A 369 45.84 17.08 18.05
CA PRO A 369 45.20 16.58 19.28
C PRO A 369 44.52 17.65 20.15
N GLU A 370 44.55 18.92 19.75
CA GLU A 370 43.69 19.98 20.24
C GLU A 370 42.22 19.86 19.80
N THR A 371 41.91 19.09 18.75
CA THR A 371 40.54 18.76 18.35
C THR A 371 40.07 17.45 18.97
N SER A 372 38.77 17.17 18.89
CA SER A 372 38.15 16.01 19.55
C SER A 372 37.89 14.82 18.61
N THR A 373 38.45 14.82 17.39
CA THR A 373 38.15 13.82 16.36
C THR A 373 39.38 13.48 15.53
N LEU A 374 39.57 12.22 15.15
CA LEU A 374 40.66 11.80 14.25
C LEU A 374 40.51 12.29 12.79
N ASN A 375 39.67 13.29 12.49
CA ASN A 375 39.34 13.70 11.13
C ASN A 375 40.51 14.42 10.43
N ASP A 376 41.30 15.13 11.21
CA ASP A 376 42.44 15.98 10.87
C ASP A 376 43.79 15.34 11.29
N ALA A 377 43.79 14.04 11.61
CA ALA A 377 44.95 13.28 12.04
C ALA A 377 46.00 12.97 10.95
N ALA A 378 45.83 13.50 9.73
CA ALA A 378 46.75 13.29 8.61
C ALA A 378 47.74 14.47 8.49
N PHE A 379 49.02 14.20 8.76
CA PHE A 379 50.09 15.20 8.81
C PHE A 379 50.35 15.84 7.44
N GLN A 380 50.59 17.16 7.45
CA GLN A 380 50.89 17.99 6.28
C GLN A 380 52.37 18.42 6.24
N VAL A 381 52.75 19.11 5.15
CA VAL A 381 54.14 19.55 4.91
C VAL A 381 54.62 20.51 6.01
N GLU A 382 55.88 20.39 6.40
CA GLU A 382 56.57 21.02 7.55
C GLU A 382 56.19 20.49 8.94
N GLU A 383 55.07 19.77 9.12
CA GLU A 383 54.71 19.17 10.40
C GLU A 383 55.65 18.01 10.80
N THR A 384 55.71 17.69 12.10
CA THR A 384 56.63 16.68 12.64
C THR A 384 56.00 15.88 13.78
N PHE A 385 55.88 14.56 13.60
CA PHE A 385 55.57 13.61 14.67
C PHE A 385 56.84 13.26 15.46
N ILE A 386 56.73 13.11 16.78
CA ILE A 386 57.86 12.79 17.67
C ILE A 386 57.44 11.71 18.68
N ASP A 387 58.08 10.54 18.63
CA ASP A 387 57.96 9.53 19.69
C ASP A 387 59.10 9.73 20.72
N SER A 388 58.76 10.41 21.80
CA SER A 388 59.67 10.67 22.92
C SER A 388 60.06 9.43 23.74
N LYS A 389 59.38 8.30 23.54
CA LYS A 389 59.59 7.04 24.29
C LYS A 389 60.47 6.06 23.50
N ASN A 390 60.39 6.10 22.18
CA ASN A 390 61.14 5.24 21.27
C ASN A 390 62.21 5.99 20.45
N GLU A 391 62.51 7.24 20.81
CA GLU A 391 63.69 8.02 20.37
C GLU A 391 63.79 8.25 18.84
N PHE A 392 62.64 8.51 18.19
CA PHE A 392 62.58 8.91 16.79
C PHE A 392 61.59 10.04 16.49
N SER A 393 61.75 10.69 15.35
CA SER A 393 60.81 11.66 14.77
C SER A 393 60.57 11.40 13.28
N ILE A 394 59.44 11.91 12.77
CA ILE A 394 59.04 11.88 11.36
C ILE A 394 58.63 13.31 10.97
N LYS A 395 59.42 13.99 10.14
CA LYS A 395 59.07 15.30 9.56
C LYS A 395 58.57 15.14 8.13
N ILE A 396 57.48 15.82 7.77
CA ILE A 396 56.99 15.88 6.40
C ILE A 396 57.75 17.00 5.66
N LEU A 397 58.47 16.68 4.58
CA LEU A 397 59.35 17.62 3.88
C LEU A 397 58.70 18.30 2.68
N SER A 398 57.91 17.56 1.90
CA SER A 398 57.33 18.07 0.66
C SER A 398 56.19 17.18 0.17
N LYS A 399 55.39 17.73 -0.75
CA LYS A 399 54.31 17.05 -1.47
C LYS A 399 54.50 17.27 -2.97
N GLU A 400 54.37 16.22 -3.77
CA GLU A 400 54.33 16.29 -5.23
C GLU A 400 53.13 15.48 -5.73
N ASN A 401 52.17 16.17 -6.38
CA ASN A 401 50.84 15.64 -6.68
C ASN A 401 50.14 15.09 -5.41
N PHE A 402 49.96 13.77 -5.32
CA PHE A 402 49.43 13.09 -4.13
C PHE A 402 50.52 12.47 -3.24
N SER A 403 51.76 12.35 -3.71
CA SER A 403 52.86 11.69 -3.02
C SER A 403 53.54 12.65 -2.04
N TYR A 404 54.03 12.14 -0.92
CA TYR A 404 54.67 12.93 0.14
C TYR A 404 56.08 12.43 0.43
N THR A 405 57.04 13.34 0.59
CA THR A 405 58.40 13.01 1.03
C THR A 405 58.54 13.29 2.52
N ILE A 406 59.01 12.30 3.28
CA ILE A 406 59.22 12.37 4.72
C ILE A 406 60.69 12.16 5.09
N MET A 407 61.13 12.76 6.20
CA MET A 407 62.40 12.49 6.87
C MET A 407 62.12 11.77 8.19
N ILE A 408 62.65 10.57 8.33
CA ILE A 408 62.72 9.85 9.60
C ILE A 408 64.10 10.12 10.20
N GLY A 409 64.16 10.39 11.50
CA GLY A 409 65.41 10.65 12.20
C GLY A 409 65.38 10.20 13.66
N SER A 410 66.55 10.01 14.25
CA SER A 410 66.72 9.64 15.65
C SER A 410 66.78 10.86 16.57
N SER A 411 65.83 10.97 17.49
CA SER A 411 65.84 11.92 18.61
C SER A 411 66.58 11.30 19.79
N ALA A 412 67.89 11.07 19.60
CA ALA A 412 68.76 10.53 20.64
C ALA A 412 68.63 11.38 21.93
N PRO A 413 68.56 10.76 23.12
CA PRO A 413 68.13 11.45 24.33
C PRO A 413 69.19 12.48 24.73
N ALA A 414 68.86 13.75 24.52
CA ALA A 414 69.70 14.92 24.73
C ALA A 414 68.85 16.04 25.36
N PRO A 415 69.46 17.12 25.86
CA PRO A 415 68.71 18.34 26.16
C PRO A 415 68.22 19.05 24.89
N ASP A 416 67.33 20.01 25.08
CA ASP A 416 66.80 20.95 24.06
C ASP A 416 66.57 22.26 24.82
N ILE A 417 67.44 23.26 24.64
CA ILE A 417 67.52 24.45 25.51
C ILE A 417 66.98 25.70 24.79
N ALA A 418 65.67 25.70 24.56
CA ALA A 418 65.00 26.83 23.95
C ALA A 418 65.13 28.14 24.76
N ILE A 419 65.41 29.23 24.05
CA ILE A 419 65.20 30.58 24.58
C ILE A 419 63.70 30.87 24.55
N GLN A 420 63.00 30.53 25.64
CA GLN A 420 61.54 30.67 25.77
C GLN A 420 61.06 32.12 25.67
N LYS A 421 61.86 33.08 26.16
CA LYS A 421 61.52 34.51 26.16
C LYS A 421 62.77 35.38 26.22
N LEU A 422 62.80 36.45 25.44
CA LEU A 422 63.79 37.54 25.56
C LEU A 422 63.06 38.85 25.88
N THR A 423 63.35 39.41 27.06
CA THR A 423 62.80 40.69 27.54
C THR A 423 63.91 41.69 27.82
N ILE A 424 63.56 42.97 27.75
CA ILE A 424 64.47 44.09 27.98
C ILE A 424 63.71 45.09 28.85
N ASN A 425 64.32 45.62 29.91
CA ASN A 425 63.67 46.52 30.85
C ASN A 425 64.57 47.74 31.14
N PRO A 426 64.12 48.99 30.89
CA PRO A 426 62.85 49.35 30.23
C PRO A 426 62.82 48.99 28.73
N GLU A 427 61.61 48.81 28.17
CA GLU A 427 61.44 48.44 26.75
C GLU A 427 61.67 49.60 25.77
N ALA A 428 61.51 50.84 26.22
CA ALA A 428 61.77 52.06 25.46
C ALA A 428 62.77 52.94 26.24
N PRO A 429 64.05 52.53 26.27
CA PRO A 429 65.09 53.16 27.08
C PRO A 429 65.54 54.51 26.52
N GLU A 430 66.06 55.33 27.41
CA GLU A 430 66.67 56.63 27.13
C GLU A 430 68.21 56.51 27.06
N ILE A 431 68.87 57.47 26.39
CA ILE A 431 70.31 57.39 26.12
C ILE A 431 71.10 57.47 27.44
N ASN A 432 72.01 56.51 27.65
CA ASN A 432 72.74 56.19 28.89
C ASN A 432 71.91 55.54 30.03
N GLU A 433 70.65 55.18 29.81
CA GLU A 433 69.86 54.45 30.81
C GLU A 433 70.40 53.03 31.04
N THR A 434 70.32 52.53 32.28
CA THR A 434 70.72 51.15 32.60
C THR A 434 69.57 50.21 32.23
N VAL A 435 69.84 49.34 31.27
CA VAL A 435 68.91 48.38 30.69
C VAL A 435 69.23 46.98 31.20
N VAL A 436 68.22 46.29 31.73
CA VAL A 436 68.32 44.86 32.08
C VAL A 436 67.85 44.04 30.89
N ILE A 437 68.72 43.21 30.33
CA ILE A 437 68.39 42.22 29.30
C ILE A 437 68.17 40.90 30.03
N GLU A 438 67.00 40.30 29.87
CA GLU A 438 66.59 39.07 30.55
C GLU A 438 66.18 37.99 29.54
N ALA A 439 66.74 36.80 29.67
CA ALA A 439 66.32 35.63 28.91
C ALA A 439 65.76 34.56 29.85
N THR A 440 64.56 34.06 29.51
CA THR A 440 64.02 32.84 30.11
C THR A 440 64.38 31.69 29.18
N ILE A 441 65.06 30.68 29.71
CA ILE A 441 65.48 29.46 29.01
C ILE A 441 64.72 28.26 29.58
N VAL A 442 64.44 27.25 28.76
CA VAL A 442 63.73 26.03 29.20
C VAL A 442 64.37 24.80 28.58
N ASN A 443 64.58 23.74 29.39
CA ASN A 443 64.99 22.45 28.85
C ASN A 443 63.76 21.61 28.48
N LYS A 444 63.37 21.64 27.20
CA LYS A 444 62.30 20.76 26.67
C LYS A 444 62.73 19.30 26.56
N GLY A 445 64.05 19.05 26.54
CA GLY A 445 64.64 17.78 26.14
C GLY A 445 64.59 16.66 27.18
N PHE A 446 65.08 15.49 26.77
CA PHE A 446 64.95 14.24 27.53
C PHE A 446 66.07 14.01 28.55
N LYS A 447 67.16 14.78 28.50
CA LYS A 447 68.22 14.79 29.52
C LYS A 447 68.43 16.17 30.13
N THR A 448 68.86 16.20 31.39
CA THR A 448 69.39 17.41 32.05
C THR A 448 70.59 17.95 31.27
N ALA A 449 70.54 19.23 30.88
CA ALA A 449 71.72 19.94 30.37
C ALA A 449 72.64 20.32 31.52
N TYR A 450 73.96 20.34 31.27
CA TYR A 450 74.98 20.69 32.27
C TYR A 450 76.04 21.62 31.67
N ASN A 451 76.54 22.55 32.49
CA ASN A 451 77.72 23.38 32.23
C ASN A 451 77.75 24.18 30.91
N PHE A 452 76.60 24.61 30.41
CA PHE A 452 76.50 25.48 29.23
C PHE A 452 76.49 26.97 29.63
N TYR A 453 76.64 27.84 28.65
CA TYR A 453 76.53 29.29 28.80
C TYR A 453 75.36 29.83 27.99
N ILE A 454 74.81 30.95 28.44
CA ILE A 454 73.96 31.83 27.63
C ILE A 454 74.81 33.04 27.26
N ASN A 455 75.09 33.18 25.97
CA ASN A 455 75.84 34.31 25.42
C ASN A 455 74.86 35.46 25.11
N PHE A 456 75.21 36.68 25.51
CA PHE A 456 74.48 37.89 25.19
C PHE A 456 75.35 38.75 24.26
N PHE A 457 74.83 39.10 23.09
CA PHE A 457 75.48 39.96 22.11
C PHE A 457 74.68 41.25 21.92
N ILE A 458 75.40 42.31 21.57
CA ILE A 458 74.85 43.59 21.14
C ILE A 458 75.54 43.91 19.82
N ASP A 459 74.74 44.07 18.75
CA ASP A 459 75.22 44.28 17.37
C ASP A 459 76.19 43.21 16.87
N ASN A 460 75.89 41.96 17.24
CA ASN A 460 76.71 40.77 16.98
C ASN A 460 78.11 40.78 17.64
N VAL A 461 78.39 41.74 18.53
CA VAL A 461 79.56 41.73 19.42
C VAL A 461 79.17 41.07 20.74
N LEU A 462 79.96 40.09 21.20
CA LEU A 462 79.71 39.40 22.47
C LEU A 462 79.90 40.37 23.63
N TYR A 463 78.80 40.72 24.32
CA TYR A 463 78.77 41.65 25.44
C TYR A 463 78.99 40.93 26.79
N GLY A 464 78.48 39.71 26.94
CA GLY A 464 78.70 38.91 28.16
C GLY A 464 78.20 37.48 28.07
N LYS A 465 78.50 36.68 29.10
CA LYS A 465 78.07 35.28 29.23
C LYS A 465 77.54 35.01 30.63
N VAL A 466 76.43 34.27 30.74
CA VAL A 466 75.89 33.76 32.01
C VAL A 466 76.00 32.23 32.02
N LYS A 467 76.68 31.65 33.02
CA LYS A 467 76.84 30.19 33.11
C LYS A 467 75.62 29.52 33.74
N VAL A 468 75.17 28.42 33.13
CA VAL A 468 74.13 27.53 33.67
C VAL A 468 74.75 26.18 34.03
N ASN A 469 74.92 25.93 35.33
CA ASN A 469 75.56 24.70 35.82
C ASN A 469 74.73 23.44 35.50
N SER A 470 73.41 23.53 35.61
CA SER A 470 72.44 22.50 35.24
C SER A 470 71.08 23.10 34.89
N LEU A 471 70.32 22.42 34.03
CA LEU A 471 68.89 22.66 33.80
C LEU A 471 68.19 21.31 33.54
N ALA A 472 67.37 20.85 34.47
CA ALA A 472 66.70 19.54 34.42
C ALA A 472 65.58 19.50 33.36
N ARG A 473 65.14 18.30 32.96
CA ARG A 473 64.02 18.14 32.02
C ARG A 473 62.77 18.88 32.50
N GLY A 474 62.23 19.77 31.66
CA GLY A 474 61.09 20.63 31.97
C GLY A 474 61.41 21.84 32.85
N GLU A 475 62.64 21.98 33.37
CA GLU A 475 63.04 23.13 34.18
C GLU A 475 63.17 24.38 33.30
N SER A 476 62.59 25.48 33.76
CA SER A 476 62.75 26.81 33.17
C SER A 476 63.54 27.71 34.12
N LYS A 477 64.41 28.56 33.58
CA LYS A 477 65.31 29.40 34.36
C LYS A 477 65.49 30.77 33.71
N GLN A 478 65.60 31.81 34.53
CA GLN A 478 65.92 33.15 34.08
C GLN A 478 67.41 33.45 34.27
N VAL A 479 67.98 34.14 33.28
CA VAL A 479 69.34 34.68 33.28
C VAL A 479 69.29 36.11 32.77
N SER A 480 70.15 37.00 33.28
CA SER A 480 70.11 38.41 32.91
C SER A 480 71.49 39.07 32.94
N LEU A 481 71.61 40.18 32.19
CA LEU A 481 72.77 41.06 32.15
C LEU A 481 72.32 42.53 32.12
N GLN A 482 73.18 43.42 32.61
CA GLN A 482 72.95 44.86 32.57
C GLN A 482 73.80 45.51 31.46
N TRP A 483 73.15 46.29 30.61
CA TRP A 483 73.73 47.10 29.55
C TRP A 483 73.45 48.58 29.83
N LYS A 484 74.29 49.48 29.32
CA LYS A 484 73.98 50.91 29.26
C LYS A 484 73.55 51.24 27.85
N ALA A 485 72.34 51.75 27.68
CA ALA A 485 71.77 52.06 26.38
C ALA A 485 72.58 53.13 25.65
N GLU A 486 73.38 52.71 24.67
CA GLU A 486 74.05 53.63 23.73
C GLU A 486 73.03 54.15 22.70
N SER A 487 73.30 55.28 22.05
CA SER A 487 72.35 55.87 21.10
C SER A 487 72.46 55.19 19.73
N GLY A 488 71.40 54.49 19.30
CA GLY A 488 71.42 53.76 18.05
C GLY A 488 70.24 52.81 17.85
N GLN A 489 70.34 52.00 16.80
CA GLN A 489 69.49 50.83 16.55
C GLN A 489 70.38 49.62 16.86
N HIS A 490 70.04 48.87 17.91
CA HIS A 490 70.88 47.82 18.49
C HIS A 490 70.21 46.45 18.36
N ASN A 491 70.98 45.46 17.89
CA ASN A 491 70.53 44.08 17.76
C ASN A 491 70.96 43.28 18.98
N ILE A 492 70.03 43.00 19.90
CA ILE A 492 70.28 42.13 21.05
C ILE A 492 70.06 40.68 20.60
N LYS A 493 71.13 39.87 20.58
CA LYS A 493 71.04 38.41 20.40
C LYS A 493 71.33 37.73 21.72
N VAL A 494 70.50 36.76 22.08
CA VAL A 494 70.80 35.79 23.13
C VAL A 494 70.87 34.40 22.50
N GLU A 495 71.91 33.63 22.79
CA GLU A 495 72.08 32.26 22.28
C GLU A 495 72.60 31.30 23.36
N VAL A 496 72.35 30.00 23.17
CA VAL A 496 72.93 28.93 23.98
C VAL A 496 74.27 28.50 23.42
N ASP A 497 75.26 28.38 24.31
CA ASP A 497 76.62 27.96 24.00
C ASP A 497 77.03 26.78 24.89
N PHE A 498 76.95 25.58 24.31
CA PHE A 498 77.37 24.33 24.94
C PHE A 498 78.88 24.04 24.78
N GLY A 499 79.63 24.88 24.07
CA GLY A 499 81.01 24.59 23.66
C GLY A 499 81.15 23.39 22.71
N ALA A 500 82.40 22.99 22.47
CA ALA A 500 82.79 22.02 21.42
C ALA A 500 82.40 20.55 21.69
N SER A 501 81.57 20.26 22.68
CA SER A 501 81.11 18.89 23.03
C SER A 501 79.61 18.83 23.34
N GLY A 502 78.86 19.88 23.02
CA GLY A 502 77.42 19.95 23.22
C GLY A 502 76.62 19.05 22.29
N VAL A 503 75.48 18.58 22.78
CA VAL A 503 74.42 17.95 21.98
C VAL A 503 73.11 18.57 22.38
N ASP A 504 72.37 19.07 21.40
CA ASP A 504 71.01 19.58 21.52
C ASP A 504 70.13 18.94 20.43
N MET A 505 68.82 18.80 20.68
CA MET A 505 67.87 18.20 19.72
C MET A 505 67.26 19.23 18.75
N ASP A 506 67.15 20.51 19.12
CA ASP A 506 66.57 21.57 18.29
C ASP A 506 67.39 22.87 18.35
N TRP A 507 68.51 22.83 17.64
CA TRP A 507 69.40 23.98 17.43
C TRP A 507 68.72 25.21 16.81
N SER A 508 67.50 25.10 16.26
CA SER A 508 66.77 26.25 15.72
C SER A 508 66.19 27.16 16.80
N ASN A 509 65.90 26.62 18.00
CA ASN A 509 65.29 27.36 19.11
C ASN A 509 66.32 27.90 20.14
N ASN A 510 67.59 27.56 19.95
CA ASN A 510 68.73 27.90 20.82
C ASN A 510 69.18 29.37 20.73
N TYR A 511 68.44 30.25 20.06
CA TYR A 511 68.69 31.69 20.10
C TYR A 511 67.40 32.52 19.98
N ALA A 512 67.45 33.75 20.50
CA ALA A 512 66.45 34.78 20.30
C ALA A 512 67.12 36.09 19.88
N LEU A 513 66.40 36.85 19.05
CA LEU A 513 66.77 38.20 18.65
C LEU A 513 65.71 39.18 19.17
N LYS A 514 66.14 40.32 19.71
CA LYS A 514 65.29 41.49 19.94
C LYS A 514 66.03 42.73 19.48
N GLU A 515 65.53 43.36 18.42
CA GLU A 515 65.96 44.69 18.03
C GLU A 515 65.46 45.70 19.06
N ILE A 516 66.29 46.69 19.39
CA ILE A 516 65.91 47.81 20.26
C ILE A 516 66.48 49.11 19.72
N ILE A 517 65.65 50.15 19.68
CA ILE A 517 66.07 51.50 19.32
C ILE A 517 66.26 52.31 20.62
N VAL A 518 67.31 53.12 20.65
CA VAL A 518 67.63 54.06 21.72
C VAL A 518 67.81 55.44 21.10
N GLY A 519 66.87 56.35 21.36
CA GLY A 519 66.83 57.67 20.75
C GLY A 519 65.89 58.64 21.45
N PHE A 520 65.09 59.35 20.66
CA PHE A 520 64.07 60.27 21.17
C PHE A 520 62.82 59.52 21.63
N ILE A 521 62.20 60.01 22.69
CA ILE A 521 60.96 59.44 23.23
C ILE A 521 59.75 60.06 22.52
N CYS A 522 58.98 59.21 21.82
CA CYS A 522 57.67 59.55 21.29
C CYS A 522 56.59 58.91 22.17
N ILE A 523 55.67 59.73 22.71
CA ILE A 523 54.49 59.27 23.44
C ILE A 523 53.26 59.56 22.60
N ILE A 524 52.46 58.52 22.33
CA ILE A 524 51.17 58.66 21.64
C ILE A 524 50.08 58.24 22.61
N LYS A 525 49.13 59.15 22.85
CA LYS A 525 48.02 58.97 23.79
C LYS A 525 46.70 58.75 23.05
N VAL A 526 46.01 57.68 23.42
CA VAL A 526 44.67 57.29 22.96
C VAL A 526 43.78 56.95 24.16
N PRO A 527 42.45 56.91 23.99
CA PRO A 527 41.57 56.27 24.98
C PRO A 527 41.99 54.81 25.29
N GLU A 528 41.67 54.35 26.50
CA GLU A 528 42.08 53.01 26.97
C GLU A 528 41.55 51.89 26.06
N ASN A 529 42.39 50.87 25.81
CA ASN A 529 42.14 49.69 24.96
C ASN A 529 42.11 49.92 23.42
N LEU A 530 42.30 51.14 22.92
CA LEU A 530 42.52 51.39 21.48
C LEU A 530 43.91 50.94 21.03
N THR A 531 44.05 50.30 19.87
CA THR A 531 45.37 50.04 19.29
C THR A 531 45.90 51.25 18.50
N VAL A 532 47.22 51.46 18.56
CA VAL A 532 47.92 52.50 17.80
C VAL A 532 48.84 51.81 16.80
N LYS A 533 48.69 52.08 15.50
CA LYS A 533 49.65 51.61 14.50
C LYS A 533 50.67 52.69 14.21
N ILE A 534 51.95 52.30 14.16
CA ILE A 534 53.08 53.21 13.92
C ILE A 534 53.97 52.54 12.89
N ASN A 535 54.12 53.17 11.72
CA ASN A 535 54.71 52.59 10.50
C ASN A 535 54.09 51.24 10.07
N GLY A 536 52.81 51.02 10.42
CA GLY A 536 52.05 49.79 10.13
C GLY A 536 52.05 48.77 11.27
N THR A 537 53.02 48.82 12.19
CA THR A 537 53.10 47.94 13.36
C THR A 537 52.11 48.37 14.42
N SER A 538 51.26 47.45 14.92
CA SER A 538 50.31 47.73 16.01
C SER A 538 50.97 47.69 17.39
N TYR A 539 50.62 48.65 18.23
CA TYR A 539 51.03 48.79 19.63
C TYR A 539 49.81 48.91 20.54
N THR A 540 49.84 48.23 21.68
CA THR A 540 48.82 48.35 22.73
C THR A 540 49.27 49.40 23.76
N PRO A 541 48.44 50.39 24.10
CA PRO A 541 48.76 51.38 25.12
C PRO A 541 48.83 50.76 26.52
N ASN A 542 49.54 51.44 27.42
CA ASN A 542 49.51 51.13 28.85
C ASN A 542 48.15 51.54 29.49
N LYS A 543 48.00 51.29 30.80
CA LYS A 543 46.80 51.66 31.60
C LYS A 543 46.51 53.17 31.72
N LEU A 544 47.34 54.04 31.14
CA LEU A 544 47.14 55.49 31.06
C LEU A 544 46.74 55.95 29.65
N GLY A 545 46.54 55.01 28.72
CA GLY A 545 46.24 55.27 27.31
C GLY A 545 47.48 55.56 26.46
N GLU A 546 48.69 55.27 26.94
CA GLU A 546 49.94 55.76 26.34
C GLU A 546 50.81 54.66 25.76
N VAL A 547 51.27 54.85 24.53
CA VAL A 547 52.34 54.11 23.87
C VAL A 547 53.63 54.95 23.94
N LYS A 548 54.63 54.52 24.72
CA LYS A 548 55.99 55.11 24.75
C LYS A 548 56.89 54.33 23.80
N LEU A 549 57.48 55.00 22.81
CA LEU A 549 58.53 54.45 21.95
C LEU A 549 59.82 55.26 22.07
N SER A 550 60.96 54.59 21.89
CA SER A 550 62.26 55.21 21.66
C SER A 550 62.58 55.09 20.16
N VAL A 551 62.87 56.20 19.49
CA VAL A 551 62.96 56.30 18.02
C VAL A 551 64.11 57.20 17.58
N LEU A 552 64.79 56.83 16.48
CA LEU A 552 65.81 57.69 15.86
C LEU A 552 65.17 58.86 15.10
N ASN A 553 66.00 59.83 14.70
CA ASN A 553 65.60 60.95 13.83
C ASN A 553 65.01 60.41 12.52
N SER A 554 63.69 60.52 12.35
CA SER A 554 62.94 59.74 11.36
C SER A 554 61.57 60.37 11.07
N THR A 555 60.81 59.75 10.17
CA THR A 555 59.38 60.07 9.96
C THR A 555 58.54 58.86 10.34
N LEU A 556 57.54 59.07 11.19
CA LEU A 556 56.57 58.08 11.61
C LEU A 556 55.23 58.31 10.90
N ILE A 557 54.56 57.24 10.51
CA ILE A 557 53.17 57.23 10.04
C ILE A 557 52.33 56.62 11.17
N ILE A 558 51.50 57.44 11.81
CA ILE A 558 50.71 57.07 12.99
C ILE A 558 49.24 56.94 12.55
N GLU A 559 48.69 55.74 12.65
CA GLU A 559 47.27 55.44 12.40
C GLU A 559 46.62 55.00 13.71
N VAL A 560 45.40 55.48 13.96
CA VAL A 560 44.55 55.01 15.07
C VAL A 560 43.19 54.58 14.54
N GLU A 561 42.51 53.67 15.22
CA GLU A 561 41.24 53.12 14.74
C GLU A 561 40.19 54.24 14.60
N LYS A 562 39.74 54.49 13.36
CA LYS A 562 38.82 55.59 13.03
C LYS A 562 37.47 55.46 13.73
N THR A 563 37.11 54.25 14.14
CA THR A 563 35.91 53.95 14.93
C THR A 563 36.20 52.69 15.75
N PHE A 564 35.98 52.77 17.05
CA PHE A 564 36.19 51.66 18.00
C PHE A 564 34.93 51.48 18.84
N ASN A 565 34.42 50.25 18.89
CA ASN A 565 33.19 49.95 19.61
C ASN A 565 33.52 49.66 21.08
N LEU A 566 32.97 50.46 22.00
CA LEU A 566 33.07 50.22 23.45
C LEU A 566 32.18 49.05 23.88
N ASN A 567 31.04 48.87 23.19
CA ASN A 567 30.16 47.71 23.23
C ASN A 567 29.25 47.71 21.99
N ASP A 568 28.31 46.77 21.87
CA ASP A 568 27.39 46.66 20.72
C ASP A 568 26.55 47.90 20.43
N ASN A 569 26.42 48.82 21.39
CA ASN A 569 25.54 49.98 21.36
C ASN A 569 26.25 51.33 21.64
N GLU A 570 27.54 51.31 21.99
CA GLU A 570 28.38 52.49 22.20
C GLU A 570 29.68 52.38 21.41
N ARG A 571 30.07 53.46 20.72
CA ARG A 571 31.37 53.53 20.04
C ARG A 571 31.99 54.91 20.17
N ILE A 572 33.28 54.99 19.93
CA ILE A 572 34.01 56.24 19.80
C ILE A 572 34.54 56.40 18.37
N VAL A 573 34.47 57.61 17.84
CA VAL A 573 34.89 57.96 16.48
C VAL A 573 35.98 59.02 16.54
N PHE A 574 37.06 58.81 15.81
CA PHE A 574 38.19 59.75 15.73
C PHE A 574 37.73 61.10 15.15
N VAL A 575 38.18 62.21 15.75
CA VAL A 575 37.79 63.58 15.35
C VAL A 575 38.95 64.32 14.71
N ASP A 576 40.04 64.45 15.46
CA ASP A 576 41.30 65.09 15.10
C ASP A 576 42.40 64.65 16.10
N TRP A 577 43.63 65.03 15.81
CA TRP A 577 44.73 65.00 16.77
C TRP A 577 44.76 66.29 17.61
N ASN A 578 45.51 66.29 18.71
CA ASN A 578 45.69 67.46 19.58
C ASN A 578 46.35 68.69 18.90
N ASP A 579 46.91 68.53 17.70
CA ASP A 579 47.36 69.64 16.83
C ASP A 579 46.32 70.06 15.77
N SER A 580 45.04 69.66 15.95
CA SER A 580 43.89 69.93 15.07
C SER A 580 43.94 69.29 13.67
N ASP A 581 44.91 68.42 13.41
CA ASP A 581 45.00 67.66 12.17
C ASP A 581 43.93 66.55 12.10
N LYS A 582 43.33 66.34 10.93
CA LYS A 582 42.27 65.34 10.68
C LYS A 582 42.73 64.16 9.83
N ASN A 583 43.98 64.18 9.38
CA ASN A 583 44.56 63.07 8.63
C ASN A 583 44.82 61.89 9.56
N ASN A 584 44.29 60.73 9.18
CA ASN A 584 44.51 59.45 9.86
C ASN A 584 44.59 58.36 8.77
N PRO A 585 45.76 57.77 8.48
CA PRO A 585 47.07 58.01 9.13
C PRO A 585 47.58 59.47 9.07
N LYS A 586 48.35 59.85 10.09
CA LYS A 586 49.10 61.11 10.21
C LYS A 586 50.58 60.87 9.98
N THR A 587 51.25 61.76 9.25
CA THR A 587 52.71 61.73 9.07
C THR A 587 53.38 62.71 10.04
N LEU A 588 54.25 62.21 10.93
CA LEU A 588 54.95 62.97 11.96
C LEU A 588 56.47 62.87 11.76
N LYS A 589 57.17 64.01 11.75
CA LYS A 589 58.65 64.04 11.72
C LYS A 589 59.19 64.14 13.14
N ILE A 590 60.05 63.21 13.52
CA ILE A 590 60.68 63.14 14.85
C ILE A 590 62.10 63.69 14.78
N ASN A 591 62.33 64.83 15.42
CA ASN A 591 63.64 65.47 15.59
C ASN A 591 63.97 65.79 17.08
N GLY A 592 63.18 65.22 18.00
CA GLY A 592 63.21 65.45 19.44
C GLY A 592 62.10 64.64 20.11
N ASN A 593 62.01 64.68 21.44
CA ASN A 593 60.93 64.01 22.16
C ASN A 593 59.56 64.64 21.80
N TYR A 594 58.53 63.81 21.65
CA TYR A 594 57.22 64.24 21.14
C TYR A 594 56.05 63.66 21.93
N PHE A 595 54.95 64.43 22.02
CA PHE A 595 53.68 63.99 22.60
C PHE A 595 52.53 64.27 21.63
N LEU A 596 51.86 63.21 21.17
CA LEU A 596 50.69 63.26 20.29
C LEU A 596 49.49 62.65 21.02
N MET A 597 48.29 63.20 20.84
CA MET A 597 47.06 62.66 21.42
C MET A 597 45.94 62.64 20.38
N ALA A 598 45.20 61.52 20.30
CA ALA A 598 44.05 61.38 19.41
C ALA A 598 42.75 61.75 20.13
N ASN A 599 41.99 62.70 19.57
CA ASN A 599 40.69 63.11 20.09
C ASN A 599 39.58 62.24 19.49
N TYR A 600 38.63 61.84 20.33
CA TYR A 600 37.49 61.01 19.97
C TYR A 600 36.18 61.60 20.48
N LYS A 601 35.10 61.45 19.71
CA LYS A 601 33.71 61.73 20.13
C LYS A 601 32.96 60.43 20.38
N ARG A 602 32.04 60.41 21.33
CA ARG A 602 31.14 59.26 21.56
C ARG A 602 29.99 59.28 20.56
N GLN A 603 29.62 58.09 20.12
CA GLN A 603 28.39 57.83 19.37
C GLN A 603 27.58 56.73 20.04
N PHE A 604 26.28 56.92 20.06
CA PHE A 604 25.32 55.95 20.58
C PHE A 604 24.51 55.33 19.44
N LYS A 605 24.11 54.06 19.64
CA LYS A 605 23.31 53.32 18.68
C LYS A 605 21.82 53.49 18.96
N VAL A 606 21.08 53.86 17.92
CA VAL A 606 19.63 53.74 17.82
C VAL A 606 19.34 52.40 17.15
N SER A 607 19.18 51.36 17.96
CA SER A 607 18.85 50.01 17.53
C SER A 607 17.33 49.90 17.36
N ILE A 608 16.87 49.61 16.15
CA ILE A 608 15.43 49.47 15.86
C ILE A 608 15.15 48.07 15.31
N ASP A 609 14.27 47.36 16.00
CA ASP A 609 13.65 46.15 15.53
C ASP A 609 12.36 46.51 14.75
N ALA A 610 12.44 46.40 13.43
CA ALA A 610 11.33 46.66 12.52
C ALA A 610 10.39 45.45 12.35
N GLY A 611 10.72 44.28 12.94
CA GLY A 611 10.08 43.00 12.61
C GLY A 611 10.14 42.70 11.11
N GLU A 612 9.00 42.29 10.54
CA GLU A 612 8.82 42.06 9.10
C GLU A 612 8.70 43.37 8.26
N GLY A 613 8.75 44.55 8.89
CA GLY A 613 8.42 45.82 8.24
C GLY A 613 9.61 46.73 7.88
N SER A 614 9.31 47.92 7.36
CA SER A 614 10.32 48.90 6.92
C SER A 614 10.33 50.16 7.80
N VAL A 615 11.53 50.49 8.30
CA VAL A 615 11.81 51.65 9.15
C VAL A 615 13.06 52.38 8.66
N SER A 616 13.09 53.70 8.83
CA SER A 616 14.29 54.55 8.67
C SER A 616 14.60 55.29 9.98
N GLY A 617 15.86 55.69 10.17
CA GLY A 617 16.33 56.42 11.35
C GLY A 617 17.06 55.59 12.41
N GLY A 618 17.19 54.26 12.23
CA GLY A 618 18.12 53.44 13.00
C GLY A 618 19.57 53.65 12.55
N GLY A 619 20.54 53.53 13.46
CA GLY A 619 21.95 53.74 13.13
C GLY A 619 22.80 54.26 14.30
N TRP A 620 23.94 54.86 13.97
CA TRP A 620 24.88 55.46 14.94
C TRP A 620 24.84 56.98 14.85
N TYR A 621 24.65 57.64 15.99
CA TYR A 621 24.48 59.09 16.10
C TYR A 621 25.46 59.68 17.12
N ASP A 622 25.88 60.93 16.89
CA ASP A 622 26.73 61.67 17.83
C ASP A 622 26.01 61.91 19.16
N GLU A 623 26.73 61.83 20.27
CA GLU A 623 26.22 62.23 21.58
C GLU A 623 25.73 63.69 21.55
N GLY A 624 24.48 63.91 21.96
CA GLY A 624 23.78 65.20 21.91
C GLY A 624 23.11 65.55 20.57
N SER A 625 23.27 64.73 19.52
CA SER A 625 22.60 64.95 18.22
C SER A 625 21.15 64.48 18.19
N GLN A 626 20.43 64.75 17.09
CA GLN A 626 19.04 64.32 16.90
C GLN A 626 18.92 63.21 15.86
N ALA A 627 18.07 62.21 16.14
CA ALA A 627 17.67 61.15 15.22
C ALA A 627 16.19 61.27 14.88
N ILE A 628 15.85 61.35 13.59
CA ILE A 628 14.45 61.26 13.12
C ILE A 628 14.19 59.83 12.69
N ILE A 629 13.17 59.20 13.30
CA ILE A 629 12.82 57.79 13.12
C ILE A 629 11.44 57.72 12.48
N LYS A 630 11.27 56.93 11.42
CA LYS A 630 10.03 56.88 10.63
C LYS A 630 9.70 55.47 10.15
N VAL A 631 8.47 55.02 10.42
CA VAL A 631 7.88 53.78 9.91
C VAL A 631 7.23 54.02 8.54
N ASN A 632 7.48 53.12 7.60
CA ASN A 632 6.68 53.03 6.37
C ASN A 632 5.44 52.17 6.65
N THR A 633 4.24 52.77 6.56
CA THR A 633 2.96 52.09 6.85
C THR A 633 1.86 52.63 5.93
N PRO A 634 0.99 51.78 5.35
CA PRO A 634 1.04 50.32 5.37
C PRO A 634 2.28 49.76 4.65
N PHE A 635 2.87 48.70 5.18
CA PHE A 635 3.98 48.00 4.53
C PHE A 635 3.49 46.65 3.98
N THR A 636 3.40 46.51 2.66
CA THR A 636 3.01 45.26 2.00
C THR A 636 4.22 44.32 1.90
N LEU A 637 4.04 43.05 2.26
CA LEU A 637 5.08 42.02 2.15
C LEU A 637 5.29 41.59 0.68
N PRO A 638 6.38 40.88 0.36
CA PRO A 638 6.67 40.41 -1.00
C PRO A 638 5.61 39.48 -1.63
N ASP A 639 4.66 38.96 -0.85
CA ASP A 639 3.53 38.17 -1.34
C ASP A 639 2.43 39.02 -2.02
N GLY A 640 2.47 40.35 -1.86
CA GLY A 640 1.45 41.29 -2.34
C GLY A 640 0.08 41.19 -1.65
N LYS A 641 -0.08 40.28 -0.68
CA LYS A 641 -1.36 39.87 -0.07
C LYS A 641 -1.36 39.86 1.46
N THR A 642 -0.23 40.12 2.09
CA THR A 642 -0.07 40.43 3.51
C THR A 642 0.47 41.85 3.64
N ARG A 643 -0.04 42.64 4.58
CA ARG A 643 0.50 43.97 4.91
C ARG A 643 0.51 44.22 6.40
N LEU A 644 1.44 45.06 6.84
CA LEU A 644 1.60 45.46 8.23
C LEU A 644 1.11 46.89 8.40
N ILE A 645 0.24 47.11 9.37
CA ILE A 645 -0.23 48.43 9.81
C ILE A 645 0.47 48.80 11.10
N PHE A 646 1.09 49.97 11.15
CA PHE A 646 1.73 50.48 12.36
C PHE A 646 0.73 50.63 13.52
N ASN A 647 1.05 50.06 14.67
CA ASN A 647 0.23 50.01 15.88
C ASN A 647 1.02 50.49 17.12
N GLY A 648 1.96 51.43 16.90
CA GLY A 648 2.75 52.07 17.94
C GLY A 648 4.21 51.60 18.03
N TRP A 649 5.02 52.42 18.67
CA TRP A 649 6.37 52.09 19.12
C TRP A 649 6.34 51.49 20.53
N ILE A 650 7.27 50.57 20.80
CA ILE A 650 7.54 50.00 22.13
C ILE A 650 9.06 49.89 22.37
N GLY A 651 9.46 49.65 23.62
CA GLY A 651 10.87 49.63 24.03
C GLY A 651 11.18 50.86 24.89
N ASP A 652 12.30 51.53 24.63
CA ASP A 652 12.72 52.74 25.35
C ASP A 652 11.73 53.92 25.26
N ILE A 653 10.91 53.96 24.20
CA ILE A 653 9.90 54.99 23.96
C ILE A 653 8.62 54.33 23.46
N THR A 654 7.49 54.74 24.02
CA THR A 654 6.15 54.37 23.56
C THR A 654 5.48 55.57 22.88
N SER A 655 4.91 55.35 21.69
CA SER A 655 4.25 56.41 20.91
C SER A 655 3.37 55.83 19.81
N ASN A 656 2.21 56.45 19.58
CA ASN A 656 1.28 56.07 18.52
C ASN A 656 1.48 56.88 17.22
N LEU A 657 2.56 57.66 17.11
CA LEU A 657 2.93 58.37 15.89
C LEU A 657 3.93 57.54 15.06
N PRO A 658 3.75 57.42 13.73
CA PRO A 658 4.65 56.66 12.86
C PRO A 658 6.01 57.35 12.66
N GLU A 659 6.19 58.57 13.18
CA GLU A 659 7.43 59.34 13.12
C GLU A 659 7.78 59.90 14.51
N LEU A 660 9.06 59.84 14.88
CA LEU A 660 9.62 60.31 16.16
C LEU A 660 10.86 61.17 15.91
N THR A 661 11.18 62.07 16.84
CA THR A 661 12.49 62.75 16.92
C THR A 661 13.09 62.50 18.29
N LEU A 662 14.30 61.93 18.33
CA LEU A 662 15.01 61.59 19.58
C LEU A 662 16.23 62.49 19.76
N ASN A 663 16.50 62.91 20.99
CA ASN A 663 17.78 63.52 21.38
C ASN A 663 18.70 62.41 21.92
N ILE A 664 19.88 62.22 21.33
CA ILE A 664 20.70 61.03 21.56
C ILE A 664 21.71 61.26 22.69
N THR A 665 21.30 61.00 23.92
CA THR A 665 22.13 61.10 25.14
C THR A 665 22.55 59.73 25.73
N ARG A 666 22.08 58.65 25.12
CA ARG A 666 22.39 57.25 25.45
C ARG A 666 22.01 56.34 24.27
N PRO A 667 22.30 55.04 24.28
CA PRO A 667 21.70 54.11 23.33
C PRO A 667 20.18 54.03 23.49
N TYR A 668 19.49 53.79 22.38
CA TYR A 668 18.05 53.58 22.34
C TYR A 668 17.72 52.25 21.65
N LYS A 669 16.83 51.45 22.25
CA LYS A 669 16.25 50.25 21.66
C LYS A 669 14.74 50.42 21.50
N LEU A 670 14.27 50.42 20.26
CA LEU A 670 12.85 50.45 19.90
C LEU A 670 12.48 49.17 19.13
N SER A 671 11.24 48.71 19.30
CA SER A 671 10.59 47.76 18.40
C SER A 671 9.30 48.38 17.85
N VAL A 672 8.95 48.07 16.60
CA VAL A 672 7.66 48.44 16.02
C VAL A 672 6.60 47.41 16.42
N LYS A 673 5.47 47.87 16.99
CA LYS A 673 4.28 47.05 17.13
C LYS A 673 3.46 47.13 15.85
N TRP A 674 3.22 45.99 15.23
CA TRP A 674 2.40 45.89 14.01
C TRP A 674 1.02 45.30 14.31
N LEU A 675 0.03 45.62 13.47
CA LEU A 675 -1.14 44.80 13.21
C LEU A 675 -0.93 44.17 11.83
N LYS A 676 -0.92 42.83 11.76
CA LYS A 676 -0.88 42.12 10.48
C LYS A 676 -2.27 42.14 9.86
N GLN A 677 -2.34 42.40 8.55
CA GLN A 677 -3.55 42.38 7.76
C GLN A 677 -3.37 41.47 6.55
N TYR A 678 -4.40 40.68 6.26
CA TYR A 678 -4.45 39.75 5.14
C TYR A 678 -5.46 40.20 4.10
N TYR A 679 -5.14 40.00 2.83
CA TYR A 679 -6.05 40.26 1.72
C TYR A 679 -6.94 39.06 1.47
N LEU A 680 -8.26 39.30 1.48
CA LEU A 680 -9.27 38.38 0.97
C LEU A 680 -9.60 38.75 -0.48
N GLU A 681 -9.14 37.92 -1.41
CA GLU A 681 -9.42 38.06 -2.83
C GLU A 681 -10.73 37.32 -3.15
N VAL A 682 -11.83 38.08 -3.31
CA VAL A 682 -13.15 37.53 -3.66
C VAL A 682 -13.35 37.65 -5.18
N LYS A 683 -13.45 36.51 -5.86
CA LYS A 683 -13.66 36.40 -7.30
C LYS A 683 -15.09 36.00 -7.62
N SER A 684 -15.55 36.40 -8.79
CA SER A 684 -16.85 36.08 -9.34
C SER A 684 -16.86 36.40 -10.82
N SER A 685 -17.60 35.63 -11.62
CA SER A 685 -17.92 35.98 -13.01
C SER A 685 -19.06 37.02 -13.14
N LEU A 686 -19.55 37.53 -12.00
CA LEU A 686 -20.62 38.53 -11.88
C LEU A 686 -20.29 39.56 -10.79
N ASP A 687 -20.48 40.85 -11.09
CA ASP A 687 -20.27 41.98 -10.16
C ASP A 687 -21.39 42.11 -9.10
N VAL A 688 -21.60 41.06 -8.32
CA VAL A 688 -22.63 40.96 -7.27
C VAL A 688 -22.10 40.37 -5.94
N VAL A 689 -20.78 40.27 -5.80
CA VAL A 689 -20.08 39.77 -4.60
C VAL A 689 -19.46 40.92 -3.82
N SER A 690 -19.62 40.88 -2.50
CA SER A 690 -19.14 41.89 -1.56
C SER A 690 -18.34 41.21 -0.43
N GLY A 691 -17.37 41.93 0.15
CA GLY A 691 -16.49 41.43 1.22
C GLY A 691 -15.05 41.06 0.80
N GLY A 692 -14.59 41.50 -0.37
CA GLY A 692 -13.16 41.47 -0.72
C GLY A 692 -12.42 42.70 -0.19
N GLY A 693 -11.18 42.52 0.28
CA GLY A 693 -10.40 43.61 0.87
C GLY A 693 -9.35 43.18 1.88
N TRP A 694 -8.84 44.14 2.64
CA TRP A 694 -7.85 43.94 3.70
C TRP A 694 -8.51 43.88 5.07
N TYR A 695 -8.28 42.78 5.78
CA TYR A 695 -8.83 42.51 7.12
C TYR A 695 -7.69 42.27 8.11
N ASN A 696 -7.90 42.54 9.41
CA ASN A 696 -6.92 42.24 10.43
C ASN A 696 -6.77 40.73 10.66
N GLU A 697 -5.59 40.33 11.12
CA GLU A 697 -5.31 38.96 11.55
C GLU A 697 -6.29 38.52 12.65
N ASN A 698 -6.94 37.37 12.42
CA ASN A 698 -8.07 36.83 13.21
C ASN A 698 -9.37 37.65 13.17
N GLU A 699 -9.52 38.64 12.27
CA GLU A 699 -10.81 39.27 12.00
C GLU A 699 -11.72 38.36 11.14
N LEU A 700 -13.04 38.52 11.30
CA LEU A 700 -14.03 37.86 10.47
C LEU A 700 -14.34 38.71 9.24
N ALA A 701 -13.81 38.32 8.08
CA ALA A 701 -14.21 38.89 6.81
C ALA A 701 -15.62 38.40 6.45
N HIS A 702 -16.59 39.31 6.48
CA HIS A 702 -17.98 39.03 6.12
C HIS A 702 -18.16 39.13 4.60
N ILE A 703 -18.35 37.99 3.95
CA ILE A 703 -18.65 37.91 2.52
C ILE A 703 -20.15 37.73 2.31
N PHE A 704 -20.69 38.36 1.27
CA PHE A 704 -22.10 38.24 0.93
C PHE A 704 -22.34 38.49 -0.57
N ILE A 705 -23.49 38.02 -1.03
CA ILE A 705 -23.99 38.24 -2.38
C ILE A 705 -25.24 39.11 -2.31
N ASP A 706 -25.15 40.32 -2.86
CA ASP A 706 -26.24 41.31 -2.84
C ASP A 706 -27.45 40.88 -3.68
N LYS A 707 -27.23 40.07 -4.73
CA LYS A 707 -28.25 39.59 -5.67
C LYS A 707 -28.02 38.11 -6.02
N PRO A 708 -28.55 37.17 -5.23
CA PRO A 708 -28.21 35.73 -5.31
C PRO A 708 -28.87 34.98 -6.47
N LEU A 709 -29.82 35.63 -7.14
CA LEU A 709 -30.57 35.06 -8.25
C LEU A 709 -30.90 36.17 -9.25
N ILE A 710 -30.16 36.23 -10.36
CA ILE A 710 -30.52 37.07 -11.51
C ILE A 710 -31.46 36.25 -12.37
N VAL A 711 -32.70 36.71 -12.58
CA VAL A 711 -33.71 36.03 -13.42
C VAL A 711 -34.19 36.98 -14.51
N GLU A 712 -33.86 36.69 -15.76
CA GLU A 712 -34.34 37.46 -16.92
C GLU A 712 -34.82 36.52 -18.03
N ASN A 713 -36.01 36.81 -18.57
CA ASN A 713 -36.61 36.17 -19.74
C ASN A 713 -36.58 34.62 -19.76
N GLY A 714 -36.74 33.97 -18.59
CA GLY A 714 -36.72 32.50 -18.47
C GLY A 714 -35.33 31.87 -18.30
N THR A 715 -34.29 32.68 -18.20
CA THR A 715 -32.96 32.27 -17.72
C THR A 715 -32.78 32.72 -16.27
N ARG A 716 -32.09 31.92 -15.45
CA ARG A 716 -31.62 32.32 -14.13
C ARG A 716 -30.16 31.99 -13.95
N ILE A 717 -29.43 32.80 -13.19
CA ILE A 717 -28.11 32.42 -12.69
C ILE A 717 -28.22 32.15 -11.20
N THR A 718 -27.99 30.89 -10.82
CA THR A 718 -28.12 30.38 -9.46
C THR A 718 -26.73 30.27 -8.84
N PHE A 719 -26.52 30.85 -7.66
CA PHE A 719 -25.32 30.62 -6.86
C PHE A 719 -25.21 29.16 -6.41
N LEU A 720 -24.02 28.56 -6.54
CA LEU A 720 -23.75 27.19 -6.08
C LEU A 720 -23.09 27.14 -4.71
N GLY A 721 -22.21 28.09 -4.43
CA GLY A 721 -21.36 28.10 -3.25
C GLY A 721 -20.09 28.91 -3.48
N TRP A 722 -19.44 29.32 -2.39
CA TRP A 722 -18.07 29.80 -2.38
C TRP A 722 -17.13 28.60 -2.49
N SER A 723 -16.06 28.76 -3.26
CA SER A 723 -15.05 27.74 -3.50
C SER A 723 -13.64 28.33 -3.48
N GLY A 724 -12.63 27.59 -2.97
CA GLY A 724 -11.24 28.05 -2.89
C GLY A 724 -10.63 27.77 -1.51
N ASP A 725 -9.98 28.78 -0.91
CA ASP A 725 -9.47 28.71 0.48
C ASP A 725 -10.57 28.58 1.55
N PHE A 726 -11.85 28.71 1.18
CA PHE A 726 -13.01 28.52 2.04
C PHE A 726 -14.21 28.07 1.20
N ASN A 727 -14.93 27.05 1.67
CA ASN A 727 -16.08 26.47 0.98
C ASN A 727 -17.36 26.67 1.81
N ALA A 728 -18.38 27.31 1.24
CA ALA A 728 -19.68 27.47 1.90
C ALA A 728 -20.83 27.62 0.89
N ASN A 729 -21.95 26.96 1.15
CA ASN A 729 -23.13 26.96 0.26
C ASN A 729 -24.12 28.09 0.59
N SER A 730 -23.81 28.95 1.56
CA SER A 730 -24.64 30.07 1.99
C SER A 730 -24.29 31.37 1.26
N LEU A 731 -25.30 32.16 0.94
CA LEU A 731 -25.15 33.47 0.25
C LEU A 731 -24.27 34.45 1.03
N ASN A 732 -24.32 34.34 2.35
CA ASN A 732 -23.51 35.12 3.29
C ASN A 732 -22.66 34.13 4.10
N ALA A 733 -21.41 34.47 4.37
CA ALA A 733 -20.53 33.70 5.24
C ALA A 733 -19.55 34.64 5.97
N SER A 734 -18.88 34.11 7.00
CA SER A 734 -17.84 34.82 7.73
C SER A 734 -16.57 33.97 7.70
N ILE A 735 -15.50 34.53 7.15
CA ILE A 735 -14.21 33.86 7.01
C ILE A 735 -13.25 34.42 8.05
N LEU A 736 -12.66 33.55 8.88
CA LEU A 736 -11.57 33.94 9.76
C LEU A 736 -10.30 34.20 8.93
N MET A 737 -9.75 35.40 9.01
CA MET A 737 -8.55 35.79 8.28
C MET A 737 -7.29 35.46 9.10
N ASP A 738 -6.92 34.18 9.08
CA ASP A 738 -5.70 33.58 9.65
C ASP A 738 -4.47 33.66 8.70
N LYS A 739 -4.72 33.84 7.40
CA LYS A 739 -3.74 33.99 6.31
C LYS A 739 -4.39 34.70 5.12
N PRO A 740 -3.65 35.10 4.06
CA PRO A 740 -4.28 35.51 2.80
C PRO A 740 -5.10 34.37 2.19
N LYS A 741 -6.21 34.73 1.54
CA LYS A 741 -7.14 33.75 0.95
C LYS A 741 -7.66 34.23 -0.41
N SER A 742 -7.84 33.30 -1.34
CA SER A 742 -8.62 33.50 -2.56
C SER A 742 -9.87 32.62 -2.51
N ILE A 743 -11.03 33.22 -2.73
CA ILE A 743 -12.29 32.51 -2.92
C ILE A 743 -12.93 32.94 -4.23
N GLU A 744 -13.76 32.08 -4.78
CA GLU A 744 -14.55 32.34 -5.99
C GLU A 744 -16.00 31.93 -5.76
N ALA A 745 -16.93 32.82 -6.11
CA ALA A 745 -18.35 32.51 -6.16
C ALA A 745 -18.61 31.62 -7.39
N SER A 746 -18.94 30.35 -7.17
CA SER A 746 -19.34 29.43 -8.24
C SER A 746 -20.80 29.67 -8.62
N TRP A 747 -21.05 29.85 -9.92
CA TRP A 747 -22.38 30.15 -10.49
C TRP A 747 -22.83 29.10 -11.50
N ARG A 748 -24.13 28.85 -11.56
CA ARG A 748 -24.75 27.99 -12.57
C ARG A 748 -25.84 28.74 -13.33
N ILE A 749 -25.59 28.97 -14.62
CA ILE A 749 -26.64 29.42 -15.55
C ILE A 749 -27.61 28.26 -15.75
N GLU A 750 -28.90 28.53 -15.61
CA GLU A 750 -29.99 27.58 -15.82
C GLU A 750 -31.09 28.21 -16.67
N HIS A 751 -31.62 27.48 -17.63
CA HIS A 751 -32.75 27.90 -18.46
C HIS A 751 -34.00 27.09 -18.11
N TYR A 752 -35.16 27.72 -18.18
CA TYR A 752 -36.43 27.06 -17.90
C TYR A 752 -36.97 26.35 -19.15
N LEU A 753 -37.29 25.06 -19.03
CA LEU A 753 -38.12 24.33 -19.99
C LEU A 753 -39.56 24.39 -19.51
N LYS A 754 -40.42 25.12 -20.22
CA LYS A 754 -41.87 25.17 -19.97
C LYS A 754 -42.57 24.13 -20.83
N ILE A 755 -43.38 23.27 -20.21
CA ILE A 755 -44.16 22.24 -20.91
C ILE A 755 -45.66 22.54 -20.77
N LYS A 756 -46.39 22.61 -21.88
CA LYS A 756 -47.83 22.87 -21.90
C LYS A 756 -48.60 21.67 -22.46
N SER A 757 -49.47 21.06 -21.66
CA SER A 757 -50.36 19.99 -22.11
C SER A 757 -51.80 20.24 -21.69
N LEU A 758 -52.75 19.78 -22.51
CA LEU A 758 -54.18 19.72 -22.18
C LEU A 758 -54.55 18.46 -21.38
N TYR A 759 -53.74 17.39 -21.50
CA TYR A 759 -53.97 16.10 -20.85
C TYR A 759 -52.65 15.51 -20.35
N GLY A 760 -52.68 14.80 -19.22
CA GLY A 760 -51.49 14.15 -18.65
C GLY A 760 -50.59 15.10 -17.87
N THR A 761 -49.66 14.51 -17.12
CA THR A 761 -48.70 15.28 -16.33
C THR A 761 -47.36 15.29 -17.07
N PRO A 762 -46.99 16.40 -17.76
CA PRO A 762 -45.66 16.50 -18.33
C PRO A 762 -44.60 16.46 -17.23
N GLU A 763 -43.65 15.56 -17.40
CA GLU A 763 -42.46 15.41 -16.59
C GLU A 763 -41.29 16.08 -17.31
N GLY A 764 -40.38 16.69 -16.55
CA GLY A 764 -39.29 17.49 -17.11
C GLY A 764 -39.64 18.95 -17.43
N GLU A 765 -40.75 19.48 -16.93
CA GLU A 765 -40.84 20.94 -16.75
C GLU A 765 -39.95 21.34 -15.57
N GLY A 766 -39.04 22.30 -15.79
CA GLY A 766 -38.06 22.64 -14.76
C GLY A 766 -36.94 23.57 -15.23
N TRP A 767 -36.04 23.86 -14.30
CA TRP A 767 -34.81 24.60 -14.54
C TRP A 767 -33.66 23.64 -14.82
N TYR A 768 -32.95 23.85 -15.93
CA TYR A 768 -31.89 22.98 -16.43
C TYR A 768 -30.63 23.78 -16.70
N THR A 769 -29.47 23.25 -16.29
CA THR A 769 -28.15 23.87 -16.52
C THR A 769 -27.95 24.24 -17.99
N HIS A 770 -27.32 25.38 -18.27
CA HIS A 770 -26.96 25.80 -19.62
C HIS A 770 -26.19 24.71 -20.38
N ASN A 771 -26.57 24.51 -21.64
CA ASN A 771 -26.14 23.41 -22.52
C ASN A 771 -26.46 21.98 -22.04
N SER A 772 -27.07 21.77 -20.87
CA SER A 772 -27.51 20.43 -20.46
C SER A 772 -28.71 19.94 -21.29
N ILE A 773 -28.93 18.63 -21.23
CA ILE A 773 -30.01 17.95 -21.95
C ILE A 773 -31.22 17.84 -21.01
N ALA A 774 -32.26 18.60 -21.30
CA ALA A 774 -33.54 18.45 -20.63
C ALA A 774 -34.29 17.28 -21.26
N ASN A 775 -34.26 16.14 -20.56
CA ASN A 775 -35.15 15.03 -20.85
C ASN A 775 -36.56 15.40 -20.38
N PHE A 776 -37.54 15.30 -21.28
CA PHE A 776 -38.94 15.50 -20.98
C PHE A 776 -39.72 14.24 -21.36
N SER A 777 -40.78 13.98 -20.61
CA SER A 777 -41.73 12.89 -20.86
C SER A 777 -43.15 13.36 -20.65
N ILE A 778 -44.07 12.74 -21.36
CA ILE A 778 -45.46 12.67 -20.95
C ILE A 778 -45.92 11.25 -21.18
N GLN A 779 -46.99 10.81 -20.50
CA GLN A 779 -47.45 9.44 -20.67
C GLN A 779 -47.84 9.22 -22.15
N LYS A 780 -47.28 8.20 -22.82
CA LYS A 780 -47.61 7.86 -24.23
C LYS A 780 -49.11 7.74 -24.46
N TYR A 781 -49.82 7.39 -23.39
CA TYR A 781 -51.26 7.43 -23.30
C TYR A 781 -51.75 7.62 -21.87
N LEU A 782 -53.01 8.02 -21.74
CA LEU A 782 -53.73 8.11 -20.47
C LEU A 782 -55.01 7.30 -20.59
N GLU A 783 -55.17 6.23 -19.80
CA GLU A 783 -56.42 5.48 -19.71
C GLU A 783 -57.29 6.06 -18.59
N PHE A 784 -58.50 6.48 -18.92
CA PHE A 784 -59.49 6.98 -17.98
C PHE A 784 -60.42 5.84 -17.55
N THR A 785 -60.91 5.88 -16.31
CA THR A 785 -61.78 4.83 -15.73
C THR A 785 -63.10 4.62 -16.47
N ASN A 786 -63.52 5.59 -17.28
CA ASN A 786 -64.68 5.50 -18.17
C ASN A 786 -64.43 4.71 -19.47
N GLY A 787 -63.26 4.07 -19.64
CA GLY A 787 -62.91 3.32 -20.84
C GLY A 787 -62.46 4.17 -22.05
N THR A 788 -62.21 5.47 -21.86
CA THR A 788 -61.61 6.35 -22.87
C THR A 788 -60.09 6.44 -22.67
N LYS A 789 -59.32 6.60 -23.75
CA LYS A 789 -57.87 6.78 -23.70
C LYS A 789 -57.46 7.97 -24.55
N ARG A 790 -56.59 8.83 -24.02
CA ARG A 790 -55.90 9.84 -24.83
C ARG A 790 -54.57 9.26 -25.27
N ILE A 791 -54.23 9.39 -26.55
CA ILE A 791 -52.93 8.98 -27.11
C ILE A 791 -52.13 10.22 -27.43
N PHE A 792 -50.88 10.25 -26.99
CA PHE A 792 -49.95 11.29 -27.35
C PHE A 792 -49.66 11.24 -28.86
N GLU A 793 -49.79 12.38 -29.54
CA GLU A 793 -49.64 12.49 -31.01
C GLU A 793 -48.31 13.14 -31.42
N GLY A 794 -47.79 14.07 -30.61
CA GLY A 794 -46.51 14.72 -30.86
C GLY A 794 -46.26 15.97 -30.02
N TRP A 795 -44.98 16.31 -29.86
CA TRP A 795 -44.50 17.57 -29.32
C TRP A 795 -44.48 18.62 -30.42
N ILE A 796 -44.85 19.86 -30.09
CA ILE A 796 -44.73 21.04 -30.97
C ILE A 796 -44.22 22.25 -30.19
N GLY A 797 -43.47 23.14 -30.85
CA GLY A 797 -42.86 24.32 -30.24
C GLY A 797 -41.37 24.37 -30.56
N ASP A 798 -40.52 24.57 -29.55
CA ASP A 798 -39.06 24.51 -29.71
C ASP A 798 -38.51 23.10 -30.00
N ILE A 799 -39.37 22.08 -30.02
CA ILE A 799 -39.09 20.77 -30.61
C ILE A 799 -40.34 20.20 -31.28
N ASN A 800 -40.14 19.52 -32.40
CA ASN A 800 -41.16 18.72 -33.08
C ASN A 800 -40.72 17.24 -33.01
N SER A 801 -41.51 16.39 -32.35
CA SER A 801 -41.22 14.95 -32.20
C SER A 801 -42.51 14.16 -32.05
N THR A 802 -42.59 12.97 -32.65
CA THR A 802 -43.74 12.05 -32.49
C THR A 802 -43.63 11.16 -31.25
N GLU A 803 -42.44 11.05 -30.62
CA GLU A 803 -42.26 10.22 -29.43
C GLU A 803 -42.67 10.95 -28.14
N PRO A 804 -43.28 10.24 -27.17
CA PRO A 804 -43.87 10.82 -25.96
C PRO A 804 -42.81 11.26 -24.93
N SER A 805 -41.62 10.70 -25.02
CA SER A 805 -40.42 11.21 -24.39
C SER A 805 -39.46 11.72 -25.46
N GLY A 806 -38.66 12.70 -25.08
CA GLY A 806 -37.65 13.29 -25.92
C GLY A 806 -36.64 14.04 -25.08
N SER A 807 -35.69 14.69 -25.76
CA SER A 807 -34.70 15.51 -25.09
C SER A 807 -34.40 16.76 -25.91
N ILE A 808 -34.17 17.88 -25.23
CA ILE A 808 -33.85 19.16 -25.84
C ILE A 808 -32.62 19.77 -25.14
N LYS A 809 -31.71 20.34 -25.93
CA LYS A 809 -30.55 21.04 -25.40
C LYS A 809 -30.98 22.41 -24.88
N MET A 810 -30.67 22.68 -23.62
CA MET A 810 -31.02 23.94 -22.96
C MET A 810 -29.90 24.96 -23.13
N ASP A 811 -29.67 25.39 -24.38
CA ASP A 811 -28.81 26.53 -24.71
C ASP A 811 -29.49 27.90 -24.46
N SER A 812 -30.81 27.89 -24.36
CA SER A 812 -31.70 29.03 -24.07
C SER A 812 -32.98 28.51 -23.38
N PRO A 813 -33.86 29.38 -22.87
CA PRO A 813 -35.19 28.98 -22.37
C PRO A 813 -36.05 28.42 -23.51
N LYS A 814 -36.87 27.40 -23.23
CA LYS A 814 -37.64 26.64 -24.23
C LYS A 814 -39.09 26.45 -23.81
N ILE A 815 -40.00 26.38 -24.79
CA ILE A 815 -41.43 26.14 -24.62
C ILE A 815 -41.89 25.04 -25.59
N ILE A 816 -42.30 23.90 -25.04
CA ILE A 816 -42.82 22.76 -25.81
C ILE A 816 -44.28 22.46 -25.40
N LYS A 817 -45.06 21.89 -26.33
CA LYS A 817 -46.49 21.61 -26.13
C LYS A 817 -46.84 20.20 -26.59
N ALA A 818 -47.68 19.49 -25.83
CA ALA A 818 -48.14 18.15 -26.17
C ALA A 818 -49.46 18.17 -26.98
N LYS A 819 -49.48 17.45 -28.10
CA LYS A 819 -50.65 17.20 -28.96
C LYS A 819 -51.23 15.81 -28.69
N TRP A 820 -52.55 15.64 -28.81
CA TRP A 820 -53.26 14.43 -28.35
C TRP A 820 -54.43 14.02 -29.26
N LYS A 821 -54.59 12.72 -29.49
CA LYS A 821 -55.78 12.08 -30.11
C LYS A 821 -56.53 11.17 -29.12
N THR A 822 -57.62 10.54 -29.55
CA THR A 822 -58.56 9.81 -28.67
C THR A 822 -58.83 8.37 -29.14
N GLN A 823 -58.92 7.45 -28.17
CA GLN A 823 -59.22 6.04 -28.35
C GLN A 823 -60.31 5.55 -27.37
N PHE A 824 -60.99 4.46 -27.72
CA PHE A 824 -61.97 3.77 -26.87
C PHE A 824 -61.59 2.31 -26.63
N LYS A 825 -61.94 1.78 -25.45
CA LYS A 825 -61.61 0.41 -25.03
C LYS A 825 -62.65 -0.57 -25.56
N LEU A 826 -62.19 -1.57 -26.31
CA LEU A 826 -62.99 -2.74 -26.66
C LEU A 826 -62.52 -3.92 -25.81
N THR A 827 -63.41 -4.45 -24.98
CA THR A 827 -63.10 -5.56 -24.06
C THR A 827 -63.72 -6.86 -24.57
N LEU A 828 -62.91 -7.84 -24.95
CA LEU A 828 -63.31 -9.18 -25.35
C LEU A 828 -63.13 -10.17 -24.18
N SER A 829 -64.06 -11.11 -24.02
CA SER A 829 -64.05 -12.12 -22.94
C SER A 829 -64.67 -13.43 -23.40
N SER A 830 -64.37 -14.55 -22.74
CA SER A 830 -64.94 -15.87 -23.06
C SER A 830 -65.87 -16.43 -21.99
N SER A 831 -66.90 -17.17 -22.38
CA SER A 831 -67.69 -18.02 -21.48
C SER A 831 -67.90 -19.42 -22.08
N GLY A 832 -67.96 -20.46 -21.23
CA GLY A 832 -68.22 -21.84 -21.67
C GLY A 832 -66.99 -22.67 -22.08
N LEU A 833 -65.78 -22.24 -21.71
CA LEU A 833 -64.53 -22.99 -21.85
C LEU A 833 -63.87 -23.21 -20.46
N PRO A 834 -63.20 -24.35 -20.19
CA PRO A 834 -62.44 -24.56 -18.96
C PRO A 834 -61.27 -23.59 -18.84
N ASN A 835 -60.86 -23.27 -17.62
CA ASN A 835 -59.64 -22.49 -17.39
C ASN A 835 -58.41 -23.23 -17.98
N GLY A 836 -57.52 -22.50 -18.65
CA GLY A 836 -56.36 -23.05 -19.38
C GLY A 836 -56.63 -23.40 -20.86
N THR A 837 -57.79 -23.08 -21.42
CA THR A 837 -58.13 -23.45 -22.81
C THR A 837 -57.82 -22.31 -23.78
N THR A 838 -56.93 -22.53 -24.74
CA THR A 838 -56.54 -21.51 -25.73
C THR A 838 -57.46 -21.52 -26.95
N ILE A 839 -57.90 -20.33 -27.37
CA ILE A 839 -58.61 -20.08 -28.63
C ILE A 839 -57.92 -18.99 -29.42
N THR A 840 -58.00 -19.05 -30.74
CA THR A 840 -57.65 -17.95 -31.64
C THR A 840 -58.86 -17.04 -31.80
N ILE A 841 -58.64 -15.74 -31.75
CA ILE A 841 -59.62 -14.69 -32.01
C ILE A 841 -59.05 -13.81 -33.11
N ILE A 842 -59.86 -13.43 -34.08
CA ILE A 842 -59.48 -12.52 -35.15
C ILE A 842 -60.21 -11.20 -34.92
N LEU A 843 -59.45 -10.11 -34.93
CA LEU A 843 -59.92 -8.76 -34.66
C LEU A 843 -59.29 -7.83 -35.71
N ASN A 844 -60.10 -7.27 -36.61
CA ASN A 844 -59.64 -6.52 -37.79
C ASN A 844 -58.53 -7.24 -38.56
N ASP A 845 -58.83 -8.49 -38.95
CA ASP A 845 -57.95 -9.41 -39.70
C ASP A 845 -56.62 -9.79 -39.01
N GLN A 846 -56.40 -9.38 -37.75
CA GLN A 846 -55.29 -9.85 -36.92
C GLN A 846 -55.72 -11.00 -36.01
N GLU A 847 -55.08 -12.16 -36.17
CA GLU A 847 -55.26 -13.33 -35.30
C GLU A 847 -54.44 -13.21 -34.01
N PHE A 848 -55.05 -13.46 -32.85
CA PHE A 848 -54.36 -13.59 -31.57
C PHE A 848 -54.90 -14.76 -30.75
N ASN A 849 -54.01 -15.46 -30.04
CA ASN A 849 -54.37 -16.59 -29.19
C ASN A 849 -54.63 -16.11 -27.76
N ALA A 850 -55.78 -16.45 -27.21
CA ALA A 850 -56.25 -16.07 -25.88
C ALA A 850 -56.64 -17.31 -25.06
N THR A 851 -56.11 -17.43 -23.85
CA THR A 851 -56.31 -18.60 -22.98
C THR A 851 -57.28 -18.28 -21.86
N THR A 852 -58.32 -19.10 -21.71
CA THR A 852 -59.44 -18.85 -20.80
C THR A 852 -59.08 -18.99 -19.32
N PRO A 853 -59.71 -18.22 -18.40
CA PRO A 853 -60.64 -17.14 -18.65
C PRO A 853 -59.86 -15.86 -18.97
N PHE A 854 -59.93 -15.38 -20.23
CA PHE A 854 -59.29 -14.14 -20.63
C PHE A 854 -60.27 -12.97 -20.57
N VAL A 855 -59.73 -11.79 -20.34
CA VAL A 855 -60.36 -10.50 -20.61
C VAL A 855 -59.38 -9.70 -21.47
N TYR A 856 -59.47 -9.88 -22.78
CA TYR A 856 -58.57 -9.25 -23.74
C TYR A 856 -59.12 -7.87 -24.11
N SER A 857 -58.51 -6.82 -23.56
CA SER A 857 -58.87 -5.44 -23.90
C SER A 857 -57.94 -4.90 -24.98
N TYR A 858 -58.50 -4.37 -26.07
CA TYR A 858 -57.75 -3.60 -27.07
C TYR A 858 -58.29 -2.17 -27.16
N TRP A 859 -57.49 -1.29 -27.76
CA TRP A 859 -57.78 0.14 -27.88
C TRP A 859 -57.74 0.57 -29.34
N PHE A 860 -58.80 1.24 -29.80
CA PHE A 860 -58.92 1.73 -31.17
C PHE A 860 -59.20 3.23 -31.20
N ASP A 861 -58.74 3.91 -32.26
CA ASP A 861 -59.06 5.32 -32.51
C ASP A 861 -60.58 5.51 -32.62
N SER A 862 -61.09 6.58 -32.02
CA SER A 862 -62.53 6.86 -31.95
C SER A 862 -63.16 6.88 -33.35
N ASN A 863 -64.28 6.16 -33.51
CA ASN A 863 -65.02 5.92 -34.77
C ASN A 863 -64.37 4.90 -35.73
N SER A 864 -63.45 4.05 -35.27
CA SER A 864 -62.97 2.89 -36.04
C SER A 864 -64.07 1.85 -36.30
N GLU A 865 -64.07 1.23 -37.47
CA GLU A 865 -64.81 -0.01 -37.73
C GLU A 865 -64.09 -1.24 -37.15
N ILE A 866 -64.87 -2.18 -36.60
CA ILE A 866 -64.40 -3.37 -35.90
C ILE A 866 -65.03 -4.62 -36.54
N SER A 867 -64.21 -5.64 -36.81
CA SER A 867 -64.60 -6.97 -37.30
C SER A 867 -64.09 -8.07 -36.36
N LEU A 868 -64.88 -9.11 -36.14
CA LEU A 868 -64.67 -10.19 -35.16
C LEU A 868 -64.83 -11.60 -35.76
N ASN A 869 -63.94 -12.52 -35.40
CA ASN A 869 -64.07 -13.96 -35.64
C ASN A 869 -63.33 -14.76 -34.55
N ALA A 870 -63.57 -16.07 -34.41
CA ALA A 870 -62.86 -16.92 -33.42
C ALA A 870 -62.82 -18.40 -33.83
N THR A 871 -61.92 -19.18 -33.21
CA THR A 871 -61.78 -20.62 -33.44
C THR A 871 -63.11 -21.34 -33.20
N LYS A 872 -63.67 -21.93 -34.26
CA LYS A 872 -65.02 -22.54 -34.22
C LYS A 872 -65.09 -23.82 -33.39
N ILE A 873 -64.01 -24.58 -33.30
CA ILE A 873 -63.91 -25.84 -32.55
C ILE A 873 -62.57 -25.91 -31.84
N VAL A 874 -62.60 -26.20 -30.53
CA VAL A 874 -61.47 -26.11 -29.60
C VAL A 874 -61.34 -27.44 -28.86
N ALA A 875 -60.13 -27.93 -28.59
CA ALA A 875 -59.92 -29.24 -27.98
C ALA A 875 -58.94 -29.19 -26.79
N THR A 876 -59.37 -29.68 -25.63
CA THR A 876 -58.51 -30.05 -24.51
C THR A 876 -58.18 -31.56 -24.61
N PRO A 877 -57.23 -32.09 -23.81
CA PRO A 877 -56.91 -33.52 -23.82
C PRO A 877 -58.10 -34.45 -23.50
N LEU A 878 -59.17 -33.94 -22.91
CA LEU A 878 -60.34 -34.74 -22.45
C LEU A 878 -61.64 -34.37 -23.18
N THR A 879 -61.80 -33.11 -23.61
CA THR A 879 -63.07 -32.56 -24.11
C THR A 879 -62.88 -31.56 -25.24
N LYS A 880 -63.81 -31.58 -26.20
CA LYS A 880 -63.91 -30.59 -27.28
C LYS A 880 -64.98 -29.55 -26.94
N TYR A 881 -64.88 -28.37 -27.53
CA TYR A 881 -65.79 -27.25 -27.34
C TYR A 881 -66.08 -26.55 -28.67
N ILE A 882 -67.26 -25.95 -28.84
CA ILE A 882 -67.71 -25.32 -30.10
C ILE A 882 -68.23 -23.90 -29.83
N LEU A 883 -67.90 -22.96 -30.72
CA LEU A 883 -68.35 -21.55 -30.72
C LEU A 883 -69.84 -21.43 -31.07
N ASP A 884 -70.59 -20.61 -30.32
CA ASP A 884 -72.04 -20.41 -30.48
C ASP A 884 -72.39 -18.98 -30.96
N TYR A 885 -72.12 -17.94 -30.17
CA TYR A 885 -72.38 -16.54 -30.56
C TYR A 885 -71.55 -15.49 -29.79
N TRP A 886 -71.64 -14.24 -30.25
CA TRP A 886 -71.11 -13.03 -29.61
C TRP A 886 -72.25 -12.26 -28.95
N ARG A 887 -72.00 -11.67 -27.78
CA ARG A 887 -72.96 -10.81 -27.07
C ARG A 887 -72.33 -9.56 -26.46
N ASP A 888 -73.12 -8.52 -26.26
CA ASP A 888 -72.71 -7.32 -25.52
C ASP A 888 -72.76 -7.53 -23.99
N GLU A 889 -72.35 -6.49 -23.25
CA GLU A 889 -72.41 -6.39 -21.78
C GLU A 889 -73.82 -6.47 -21.17
N LYS A 890 -74.87 -6.26 -21.98
CA LYS A 890 -76.28 -6.33 -21.59
C LYS A 890 -76.90 -7.69 -21.92
N GLY A 891 -76.14 -8.58 -22.58
CA GLY A 891 -76.54 -9.93 -22.98
C GLY A 891 -77.16 -10.04 -24.37
N ASN A 892 -77.28 -8.94 -25.13
CA ASN A 892 -77.84 -8.95 -26.48
C ASN A 892 -76.89 -9.63 -27.46
N LYS A 893 -77.40 -10.42 -28.41
CA LYS A 893 -76.58 -10.92 -29.52
C LYS A 893 -76.20 -9.77 -30.45
N ILE A 894 -74.95 -9.72 -30.88
CA ILE A 894 -74.40 -8.68 -31.74
C ILE A 894 -73.89 -9.24 -33.07
N SER A 895 -73.81 -8.38 -34.09
CA SER A 895 -73.11 -8.66 -35.33
C SER A 895 -71.61 -8.84 -35.11
N ASN A 896 -70.96 -9.56 -36.01
CA ASN A 896 -69.51 -9.71 -36.01
C ASN A 896 -68.76 -8.52 -36.65
N ILE A 897 -69.48 -7.48 -37.10
CA ILE A 897 -68.92 -6.19 -37.57
C ILE A 897 -69.74 -5.03 -36.99
N PHE A 898 -69.09 -3.97 -36.50
CA PHE A 898 -69.71 -2.76 -35.91
C PHE A 898 -68.74 -1.57 -35.78
N ILE A 899 -69.22 -0.36 -35.47
CA ILE A 899 -68.38 0.85 -35.25
C ILE A 899 -68.14 1.09 -33.74
N LEU A 900 -66.92 1.54 -33.39
CA LEU A 900 -66.52 1.91 -32.02
C LEU A 900 -66.62 3.43 -31.78
N ASP A 901 -67.85 3.88 -31.53
CA ASP A 901 -68.25 5.23 -31.10
C ASP A 901 -68.17 5.45 -29.58
N SER A 902 -68.10 4.37 -28.80
CA SER A 902 -67.90 4.37 -27.34
C SER A 902 -67.04 3.18 -26.90
N PRO A 903 -66.56 3.16 -25.64
CA PRO A 903 -66.04 1.94 -25.02
C PRO A 903 -67.15 0.88 -24.92
N LYS A 904 -66.81 -0.40 -25.14
CA LYS A 904 -67.78 -1.52 -25.21
C LYS A 904 -67.17 -2.82 -24.68
N THR A 905 -67.99 -3.67 -24.05
CA THR A 905 -67.59 -5.04 -23.66
C THR A 905 -68.40 -6.10 -24.40
N ILE A 906 -67.71 -7.17 -24.83
CA ILE A 906 -68.22 -8.26 -25.65
C ILE A 906 -67.81 -9.61 -25.05
N THR A 907 -68.71 -10.60 -25.07
CA THR A 907 -68.43 -12.00 -24.68
C THR A 907 -68.58 -12.95 -25.86
N ILE A 908 -67.61 -13.84 -26.03
CA ILE A 908 -67.60 -15.00 -26.92
C ILE A 908 -68.12 -16.23 -26.16
N VAL A 909 -69.11 -16.96 -26.69
CA VAL A 909 -69.78 -18.07 -25.98
C VAL A 909 -69.48 -19.43 -26.63
N TYR A 910 -69.10 -20.42 -25.81
CA TYR A 910 -68.70 -21.77 -26.21
C TYR A 910 -69.47 -22.89 -25.46
N ARG A 911 -69.39 -24.14 -25.94
CA ARG A 911 -70.11 -25.32 -25.40
C ARG A 911 -69.34 -26.65 -25.54
N GLU A 912 -69.40 -27.52 -24.51
CA GLU A 912 -68.63 -28.77 -24.31
C GLU A 912 -69.13 -30.06 -25.03
N VAL A 913 -68.21 -30.99 -25.38
CA VAL A 913 -68.40 -32.27 -26.10
C VAL A 913 -67.27 -33.32 -25.80
N PHE A 914 -67.56 -34.51 -25.26
CA PHE A 914 -66.55 -35.54 -24.89
C PHE A 914 -66.10 -36.48 -26.04
N GLY A 915 -64.93 -37.13 -25.94
CA GLY A 915 -64.34 -38.05 -26.96
C GLY A 915 -63.99 -39.47 -26.46
N CYS A 916 -63.53 -40.38 -27.31
CA CYS A 916 -63.36 -41.83 -27.00
C CYS A 916 -61.90 -42.32 -27.04
N LEU A 917 -60.99 -41.54 -26.43
CA LEU A 917 -59.52 -41.57 -26.54
C LEU A 917 -58.86 -42.94 -26.80
N ILE A 918 -58.97 -43.94 -25.91
CA ILE A 918 -58.26 -45.23 -26.12
C ILE A 918 -58.77 -45.94 -27.39
N ALA A 919 -60.08 -45.92 -27.66
CA ALA A 919 -60.62 -46.52 -28.87
C ALA A 919 -60.21 -45.73 -30.12
N THR A 920 -60.22 -44.40 -30.04
CA THR A 920 -59.72 -43.49 -31.07
C THR A 920 -58.27 -43.79 -31.43
N ALA A 921 -57.38 -43.90 -30.45
CA ALA A 921 -55.98 -44.27 -30.67
C ALA A 921 -55.83 -45.70 -31.22
N THR A 922 -56.64 -46.64 -30.74
CA THR A 922 -56.58 -48.06 -31.15
C THR A 922 -57.01 -48.27 -32.61
N TYR A 923 -58.11 -47.64 -33.04
CA TYR A 923 -58.65 -47.75 -34.41
C TYR A 923 -58.20 -46.60 -35.33
N GLY A 924 -57.41 -45.66 -34.80
CA GLY A 924 -56.77 -44.57 -35.55
C GLY A 924 -57.67 -43.39 -35.95
N SER A 925 -58.95 -43.36 -35.56
CA SER A 925 -59.85 -42.25 -35.91
C SER A 925 -61.11 -42.18 -35.03
N GLU A 926 -61.51 -40.95 -34.66
CA GLU A 926 -62.85 -40.64 -34.10
C GLU A 926 -63.99 -40.97 -35.09
N LEU A 927 -63.68 -41.23 -36.38
CA LEU A 927 -64.65 -41.59 -37.41
C LEU A 927 -64.64 -43.09 -37.76
N SER A 928 -63.84 -43.93 -37.08
CA SER A 928 -63.92 -45.37 -37.28
C SER A 928 -65.33 -45.90 -36.90
N PRO A 929 -65.85 -46.96 -37.55
CA PRO A 929 -67.17 -47.49 -37.22
C PRO A 929 -67.33 -47.85 -35.73
N GLU A 930 -66.29 -48.41 -35.13
CA GLU A 930 -66.23 -48.86 -33.73
C GLU A 930 -66.30 -47.66 -32.77
N VAL A 931 -65.51 -46.62 -33.04
CA VAL A 931 -65.42 -45.41 -32.22
C VAL A 931 -66.67 -44.54 -32.38
N SER A 932 -67.21 -44.45 -33.59
CA SER A 932 -68.45 -43.75 -33.87
C SER A 932 -69.66 -44.45 -33.23
N PHE A 933 -69.68 -45.79 -33.21
CA PHE A 933 -70.66 -46.58 -32.46
C PHE A 933 -70.59 -46.32 -30.95
N LEU A 934 -69.39 -46.44 -30.35
CA LEU A 934 -69.12 -46.13 -28.94
C LEU A 934 -69.67 -44.74 -28.54
N ARG A 935 -69.30 -43.71 -29.30
CA ARG A 935 -69.73 -42.33 -29.09
C ARG A 935 -71.24 -42.17 -29.26
N SER A 936 -71.83 -42.77 -30.29
CA SER A 936 -73.28 -42.69 -30.56
C SER A 936 -74.11 -43.30 -29.43
N PHE A 937 -73.71 -44.47 -28.91
CA PHE A 937 -74.39 -45.08 -27.76
C PHE A 937 -74.23 -44.24 -26.49
N ARG A 938 -73.00 -43.78 -26.18
CA ARG A 938 -72.73 -42.88 -25.04
C ARG A 938 -73.60 -41.63 -25.10
N ASP A 939 -73.51 -40.87 -26.19
CA ASP A 939 -74.07 -39.52 -26.25
C ASP A 939 -75.59 -39.50 -26.46
N LYS A 940 -76.15 -40.50 -27.18
CA LYS A 940 -77.59 -40.53 -27.49
C LYS A 940 -78.42 -41.44 -26.59
N LYS A 941 -77.79 -42.34 -25.81
CA LYS A 941 -78.48 -43.28 -24.92
C LYS A 941 -78.03 -43.14 -23.47
N VAL A 942 -76.73 -43.22 -23.18
CA VAL A 942 -76.22 -43.12 -21.80
C VAL A 942 -76.43 -41.71 -21.23
N MET A 943 -75.95 -40.67 -21.92
CA MET A 943 -76.00 -39.27 -21.46
C MET A 943 -77.42 -38.65 -21.48
N ALA A 944 -78.38 -39.34 -22.10
CA ALA A 944 -79.79 -38.95 -22.15
C ALA A 944 -80.59 -39.38 -20.89
N THR A 945 -79.96 -40.07 -19.95
CA THR A 945 -80.57 -40.63 -18.74
C THR A 945 -79.96 -40.04 -17.47
N PHE A 946 -80.73 -39.92 -16.40
CA PHE A 946 -80.26 -39.42 -15.12
C PHE A 946 -79.20 -40.35 -14.51
N ALA A 947 -79.49 -41.65 -14.42
CA ALA A 947 -78.56 -42.65 -13.91
C ALA A 947 -77.31 -42.77 -14.81
N GLY A 948 -77.50 -42.81 -16.13
CA GLY A 948 -76.41 -42.93 -17.10
C GLY A 948 -75.49 -41.71 -17.11
N LYS A 949 -76.03 -40.48 -17.16
CA LYS A 949 -75.22 -39.25 -17.09
C LYS A 949 -74.42 -39.17 -15.79
N ASN A 950 -75.05 -39.42 -14.65
CA ASN A 950 -74.36 -39.34 -13.36
C ASN A 950 -73.27 -40.42 -13.22
N PHE A 951 -73.54 -41.66 -13.65
CA PHE A 951 -72.51 -42.70 -13.74
C PHE A 951 -71.35 -42.25 -14.64
N MET A 952 -71.65 -41.68 -15.82
CA MET A 952 -70.64 -41.17 -16.74
C MET A 952 -69.79 -40.06 -16.15
N GLU A 953 -70.30 -39.22 -15.24
CA GLU A 953 -69.45 -38.23 -14.54
C GLU A 953 -68.38 -38.90 -13.65
N VAL A 954 -68.70 -39.98 -12.93
CA VAL A 954 -67.70 -40.75 -12.14
C VAL A 954 -66.79 -41.56 -13.06
N PHE A 955 -67.37 -42.26 -14.03
CA PHE A 955 -66.63 -43.09 -14.97
C PHE A 955 -65.66 -42.25 -15.81
N ASN A 956 -66.03 -41.04 -16.23
CA ASN A 956 -65.15 -40.13 -16.95
C ASN A 956 -63.96 -39.72 -16.09
N VAL A 957 -64.16 -39.35 -14.82
CA VAL A 957 -63.04 -39.00 -13.91
C VAL A 957 -62.07 -40.17 -13.77
N TRP A 958 -62.58 -41.40 -13.59
CA TRP A 958 -61.73 -42.59 -13.52
C TRP A 958 -61.03 -42.87 -14.86
N TYR A 959 -61.77 -42.98 -15.96
CA TYR A 959 -61.27 -43.29 -17.29
C TYR A 959 -60.22 -42.28 -17.74
N TYR A 960 -60.53 -40.97 -17.71
CA TYR A 960 -59.62 -39.91 -18.14
C TYR A 960 -58.44 -39.66 -17.20
N SER A 961 -58.41 -40.24 -16.00
CA SER A 961 -57.21 -40.18 -15.14
C SER A 961 -56.01 -40.94 -15.71
N PHE A 962 -56.25 -41.97 -16.54
CA PHE A 962 -55.21 -42.78 -17.17
C PHE A 962 -55.34 -42.88 -18.70
N SER A 963 -56.56 -42.76 -19.25
CA SER A 963 -56.82 -42.99 -20.68
C SER A 963 -56.10 -42.08 -21.66
N PRO A 964 -55.75 -40.80 -21.36
CA PRO A 964 -54.94 -39.99 -22.25
C PRO A 964 -53.53 -40.55 -22.40
N LYS A 965 -52.87 -40.89 -21.29
CA LYS A 965 -51.51 -41.46 -21.28
C LYS A 965 -51.45 -42.83 -21.97
N ILE A 966 -52.51 -43.64 -21.82
CA ILE A 966 -52.62 -44.94 -22.52
C ILE A 966 -52.94 -44.74 -24.01
N ALA A 967 -53.79 -43.79 -24.38
CA ALA A 967 -54.08 -43.48 -25.79
C ALA A 967 -52.84 -42.93 -26.52
N GLU A 968 -52.11 -42.01 -25.88
CA GLU A 968 -50.82 -41.49 -26.35
C GLU A 968 -49.79 -42.62 -26.53
N ALA A 969 -49.65 -43.52 -25.54
CA ALA A 969 -48.77 -44.69 -25.65
C ALA A 969 -49.20 -45.70 -26.74
N ILE A 970 -50.49 -45.74 -27.09
CA ILE A 970 -51.03 -46.56 -28.19
C ILE A 970 -50.73 -45.93 -29.55
N ASP A 971 -50.94 -44.63 -29.72
CA ASP A 971 -50.67 -43.94 -30.99
C ASP A 971 -49.16 -43.84 -31.28
N LEU A 972 -48.33 -43.69 -30.25
CA LEU A 972 -46.87 -43.71 -30.37
C LEU A 972 -46.28 -45.12 -30.60
N ASN A 973 -47.04 -46.20 -30.41
CA ASN A 973 -46.52 -47.57 -30.54
C ASN A 973 -47.46 -48.51 -31.33
N PRO A 974 -47.17 -48.75 -32.63
CA PRO A 974 -47.98 -49.62 -33.49
C PRO A 974 -48.20 -51.04 -32.97
N LYS A 975 -47.25 -51.62 -32.22
CA LYS A 975 -47.42 -52.96 -31.61
C LYS A 975 -48.40 -52.93 -30.44
N LEU A 976 -48.39 -51.84 -29.66
CA LEU A 976 -49.38 -51.61 -28.60
C LEU A 976 -50.78 -51.38 -29.20
N LYS A 977 -50.86 -50.72 -30.36
CA LYS A 977 -52.09 -50.50 -31.13
C LYS A 977 -52.77 -51.81 -31.56
N GLU A 978 -52.05 -52.75 -32.15
CA GLU A 978 -52.61 -54.08 -32.48
C GLU A 978 -52.98 -54.89 -31.24
N ALA A 979 -52.17 -54.83 -30.17
CA ALA A 979 -52.49 -55.45 -28.89
C ALA A 979 -53.81 -54.90 -28.29
N PHE A 980 -54.02 -53.59 -28.34
CA PHE A 980 -55.26 -52.99 -27.84
C PHE A 980 -56.48 -53.26 -28.73
N LYS A 981 -56.34 -53.43 -30.06
CA LYS A 981 -57.46 -53.91 -30.90
C LYS A 981 -57.96 -55.26 -30.42
N PHE A 982 -57.04 -56.17 -30.10
CA PHE A 982 -57.37 -57.49 -29.56
C PHE A 982 -58.06 -57.41 -28.19
N ILE A 983 -57.58 -56.53 -27.29
CA ILE A 983 -58.16 -56.31 -25.96
C ILE A 983 -59.56 -55.65 -26.03
N LEU A 984 -59.80 -54.72 -26.96
CA LEU A 984 -61.07 -54.02 -27.11
C LEU A 984 -62.15 -54.82 -27.85
N TYR A 985 -61.78 -55.78 -28.71
CA TYR A 985 -62.74 -56.51 -29.54
C TYR A 985 -63.89 -57.20 -28.75
N PRO A 986 -63.65 -57.90 -27.63
CA PRO A 986 -64.74 -58.45 -26.81
C PRO A 986 -65.58 -57.37 -26.12
N LEU A 987 -64.98 -56.23 -25.75
CA LEU A 987 -65.67 -55.11 -25.09
C LEU A 987 -66.64 -54.41 -26.06
N LEU A 988 -66.25 -54.24 -27.33
CA LEU A 988 -67.13 -53.78 -28.41
C LEU A 988 -68.31 -54.74 -28.65
N LEU A 989 -68.06 -56.05 -28.64
CA LEU A 989 -69.11 -57.07 -28.78
C LEU A 989 -70.11 -57.02 -27.61
N ILE A 990 -69.61 -56.89 -26.38
CA ILE A 990 -70.45 -56.72 -25.18
C ILE A 990 -71.32 -55.47 -25.29
N LEU A 991 -70.78 -54.36 -25.82
CA LEU A 991 -71.53 -53.12 -25.99
C LEU A 991 -72.65 -53.24 -27.05
N HIS A 992 -72.45 -54.01 -28.12
CA HIS A 992 -73.52 -54.30 -29.07
C HIS A 992 -74.67 -55.08 -28.41
N LEU A 993 -74.36 -56.10 -27.59
CA LEU A 993 -75.36 -56.86 -26.84
C LEU A 993 -76.13 -55.96 -25.84
N THR A 994 -75.47 -55.00 -25.20
CA THR A 994 -76.12 -54.10 -24.24
C THR A 994 -76.93 -53.01 -24.92
N GLN A 995 -76.56 -52.55 -26.13
CA GLN A 995 -77.43 -51.68 -26.94
C GLN A 995 -78.71 -52.39 -27.39
N ILE A 996 -78.65 -53.69 -27.69
CA ILE A 996 -79.85 -54.50 -27.99
C ILE A 996 -80.76 -54.56 -26.75
N LEU A 997 -80.21 -54.83 -25.56
CA LEU A 997 -80.99 -54.83 -24.31
C LEU A 997 -81.60 -53.44 -24.01
N TYR A 998 -80.83 -52.36 -24.17
CA TYR A 998 -81.34 -50.99 -24.01
C TYR A 998 -82.54 -50.76 -24.94
N SER A 999 -82.45 -51.20 -26.20
CA SER A 999 -83.49 -51.00 -27.20
C SER A 999 -84.77 -51.79 -26.87
N ILE A 1000 -84.64 -53.01 -26.33
CA ILE A 1000 -85.76 -53.82 -25.84
C ILE A 1000 -86.46 -53.16 -24.64
N LEU A 1001 -85.70 -52.54 -23.74
CA LEU A 1001 -86.21 -51.92 -22.51
C LEU A 1001 -86.55 -50.43 -22.66
N SER A 1002 -86.42 -49.87 -23.87
CA SER A 1002 -86.46 -48.41 -24.11
C SER A 1002 -87.80 -47.71 -23.80
N PHE A 1003 -88.84 -48.45 -23.40
CA PHE A 1003 -90.06 -47.91 -22.80
C PHE A 1003 -89.81 -47.17 -21.47
N ASN A 1004 -88.71 -47.46 -20.77
CA ASN A 1004 -88.21 -46.67 -19.65
C ASN A 1004 -86.69 -46.56 -19.77
N SER A 1005 -86.18 -45.35 -20.05
CA SER A 1005 -84.77 -45.11 -20.35
C SER A 1005 -83.84 -45.32 -19.16
N GLU A 1006 -84.26 -44.97 -17.93
CA GLU A 1006 -83.47 -45.20 -16.71
C GLU A 1006 -83.33 -46.70 -16.43
N LEU A 1007 -84.45 -47.44 -16.46
CA LEU A 1007 -84.44 -48.90 -16.31
C LEU A 1007 -83.63 -49.58 -17.41
N ALA A 1008 -83.74 -49.10 -18.65
CA ALA A 1008 -82.97 -49.60 -19.79
C ALA A 1008 -81.47 -49.39 -19.60
N ILE A 1009 -81.02 -48.22 -19.10
CA ILE A 1009 -79.59 -47.97 -18.91
C ILE A 1009 -79.02 -48.76 -17.72
N VAL A 1010 -79.75 -48.85 -16.61
CA VAL A 1010 -79.33 -49.61 -15.43
C VAL A 1010 -79.22 -51.10 -15.76
N ALA A 1011 -80.23 -51.68 -16.43
CA ALA A 1011 -80.19 -53.06 -16.88
C ALA A 1011 -79.05 -53.34 -17.89
N SER A 1012 -78.79 -52.40 -18.80
CA SER A 1012 -77.68 -52.49 -19.76
C SER A 1012 -76.32 -52.40 -19.08
N GLY A 1013 -76.17 -51.55 -18.06
CA GLY A 1013 -74.97 -51.46 -17.22
C GLY A 1013 -74.69 -52.75 -16.44
N VAL A 1014 -75.73 -53.39 -15.91
CA VAL A 1014 -75.62 -54.70 -15.24
C VAL A 1014 -75.21 -55.79 -16.22
N LEU A 1015 -75.78 -55.84 -17.43
CA LEU A 1015 -75.38 -56.80 -18.46
C LEU A 1015 -73.92 -56.57 -18.90
N ALA A 1016 -73.51 -55.31 -19.14
CA ALA A 1016 -72.14 -54.96 -19.50
C ALA A 1016 -71.15 -55.42 -18.43
N SER A 1017 -71.40 -55.02 -17.18
CA SER A 1017 -70.57 -55.38 -16.01
C SER A 1017 -70.48 -56.89 -15.81
N SER A 1018 -71.60 -57.60 -16.02
CA SER A 1018 -71.65 -59.06 -15.90
C SER A 1018 -70.75 -59.74 -16.92
N LEU A 1019 -70.82 -59.33 -18.19
CA LEU A 1019 -70.06 -59.92 -19.29
C LEU A 1019 -68.57 -59.52 -19.25
N ILE A 1020 -68.24 -58.29 -18.85
CA ILE A 1020 -66.84 -57.85 -18.66
C ILE A 1020 -66.19 -58.64 -17.52
N GLY A 1021 -66.89 -58.84 -16.39
CA GLY A 1021 -66.40 -59.68 -15.30
C GLY A 1021 -66.15 -61.12 -15.76
N LEU A 1022 -67.07 -61.68 -16.54
CA LEU A 1022 -66.92 -63.02 -17.10
C LEU A 1022 -65.72 -63.12 -18.05
N ALA A 1023 -65.59 -62.22 -19.03
CA ALA A 1023 -64.56 -62.27 -20.06
C ALA A 1023 -63.13 -61.99 -19.54
N TYR A 1024 -62.96 -60.97 -18.69
CA TYR A 1024 -61.63 -60.47 -18.31
C TYR A 1024 -61.21 -60.88 -16.88
N LEU A 1025 -62.15 -60.98 -15.92
CA LEU A 1025 -61.81 -61.30 -14.54
C LEU A 1025 -61.84 -62.81 -14.23
N THR A 1026 -62.66 -63.60 -14.93
CA THR A 1026 -62.69 -65.07 -14.73
C THR A 1026 -61.36 -65.75 -15.03
N PRO A 1027 -60.66 -65.48 -16.15
CA PRO A 1027 -59.38 -66.15 -16.45
C PRO A 1027 -58.30 -65.87 -15.40
N LEU A 1028 -58.32 -64.68 -14.79
CA LEU A 1028 -57.42 -64.28 -13.71
C LEU A 1028 -57.83 -64.89 -12.36
N ALA A 1029 -59.14 -64.90 -12.05
CA ALA A 1029 -59.65 -65.41 -10.79
C ALA A 1029 -59.55 -66.94 -10.67
N PHE A 1030 -59.61 -67.68 -11.78
CA PHE A 1030 -59.61 -69.15 -11.78
C PHE A 1030 -58.34 -69.77 -11.13
N PRO A 1031 -57.09 -69.44 -11.52
CA PRO A 1031 -55.89 -69.97 -10.85
C PRO A 1031 -55.76 -69.51 -9.39
N LEU A 1032 -56.07 -68.23 -9.10
CA LEU A 1032 -56.10 -67.71 -7.72
C LEU A 1032 -57.08 -68.49 -6.82
N SER A 1033 -58.21 -68.94 -7.37
CA SER A 1033 -59.22 -69.72 -6.65
C SER A 1033 -58.81 -71.15 -6.30
N LEU A 1034 -57.78 -71.71 -6.97
CA LEU A 1034 -57.21 -73.03 -6.62
C LEU A 1034 -56.29 -72.94 -5.38
N ILE A 1035 -55.67 -71.78 -5.16
CA ILE A 1035 -54.76 -71.53 -4.04
C ILE A 1035 -55.54 -71.24 -2.74
N ILE A 1036 -56.72 -70.61 -2.84
CA ILE A 1036 -57.52 -70.17 -1.68
C ILE A 1036 -58.46 -71.30 -1.20
N VAL A 1037 -57.87 -72.39 -0.68
CA VAL A 1037 -58.59 -73.59 -0.19
C VAL A 1037 -59.41 -73.33 1.11
N LYS A 1038 -59.22 -72.20 1.79
CA LYS A 1038 -60.01 -71.82 2.98
C LYS A 1038 -61.44 -71.39 2.59
N HIS A 1039 -62.32 -72.38 2.46
CA HIS A 1039 -63.74 -72.32 2.05
C HIS A 1039 -64.63 -71.27 2.75
N LYS A 1040 -64.19 -70.69 3.89
CA LYS A 1040 -64.86 -69.56 4.55
C LYS A 1040 -64.71 -68.23 3.78
N LEU A 1041 -63.55 -67.95 3.17
CA LEU A 1041 -63.25 -66.63 2.60
C LEU A 1041 -64.06 -66.34 1.33
N THR A 1042 -64.15 -67.31 0.42
CA THR A 1042 -64.95 -67.19 -0.82
C THR A 1042 -66.45 -67.13 -0.53
N LYS A 1043 -66.94 -67.79 0.54
CA LYS A 1043 -68.33 -67.65 1.00
C LYS A 1043 -68.62 -66.25 1.55
N LEU A 1044 -67.68 -65.66 2.32
CA LEU A 1044 -67.79 -64.30 2.85
C LEU A 1044 -67.78 -63.26 1.72
N LEU A 1045 -66.81 -63.32 0.81
CA LEU A 1045 -66.70 -62.38 -0.32
C LEU A 1045 -67.92 -62.42 -1.24
N LYS A 1046 -68.44 -63.63 -1.53
CA LYS A 1046 -69.68 -63.80 -2.30
C LYS A 1046 -70.90 -63.21 -1.58
N LEU A 1047 -71.01 -63.40 -0.27
CA LEU A 1047 -72.12 -62.84 0.52
C LEU A 1047 -72.04 -61.31 0.56
N LEU A 1048 -70.85 -60.74 0.82
CA LEU A 1048 -70.62 -59.30 0.83
C LEU A 1048 -70.92 -58.67 -0.54
N SER A 1049 -70.43 -59.28 -1.63
CA SER A 1049 -70.71 -58.81 -2.99
C SER A 1049 -72.22 -58.83 -3.29
N LEU A 1050 -72.95 -59.86 -2.86
CA LEU A 1050 -74.40 -59.96 -3.05
C LEU A 1050 -75.18 -58.91 -2.22
N ILE A 1051 -74.74 -58.62 -0.99
CA ILE A 1051 -75.34 -57.58 -0.13
C ILE A 1051 -75.12 -56.20 -0.74
N LEU A 1052 -73.90 -55.88 -1.17
CA LEU A 1052 -73.58 -54.59 -1.82
C LEU A 1052 -74.32 -54.43 -3.15
N TRP A 1053 -74.46 -55.52 -3.92
CA TRP A 1053 -75.25 -55.55 -5.16
C TRP A 1053 -76.73 -55.26 -4.89
N ALA A 1054 -77.35 -55.92 -3.91
CA ALA A 1054 -78.75 -55.67 -3.53
C ALA A 1054 -78.96 -54.24 -3.00
N LEU A 1055 -78.05 -53.74 -2.15
CA LEU A 1055 -78.08 -52.37 -1.62
C LEU A 1055 -77.91 -51.31 -2.72
N SER A 1056 -77.13 -51.60 -3.76
CA SER A 1056 -76.93 -50.65 -4.86
C SER A 1056 -78.22 -50.37 -5.64
N PHE A 1057 -79.08 -51.37 -5.89
CA PHE A 1057 -80.39 -51.16 -6.53
C PHE A 1057 -81.35 -50.30 -5.70
N THR A 1058 -81.42 -50.51 -4.38
CA THR A 1058 -82.32 -49.71 -3.53
C THR A 1058 -81.85 -48.26 -3.44
N LEU A 1059 -80.54 -48.03 -3.41
CA LEU A 1059 -79.95 -46.68 -3.46
C LEU A 1059 -80.06 -46.02 -4.84
N ILE A 1060 -80.06 -46.78 -5.94
CA ILE A 1060 -80.34 -46.27 -7.30
C ILE A 1060 -81.79 -45.79 -7.38
N GLY A 1061 -82.77 -46.64 -7.05
CA GLY A 1061 -84.19 -46.29 -7.12
C GLY A 1061 -84.57 -45.13 -6.20
N LEU A 1062 -83.96 -45.05 -5.01
CA LEU A 1062 -84.09 -43.88 -4.13
C LEU A 1062 -83.51 -42.62 -4.77
N ALA A 1063 -82.28 -42.68 -5.29
CA ALA A 1063 -81.59 -41.51 -5.84
C ALA A 1063 -82.19 -40.99 -7.15
N GLU A 1064 -82.79 -41.87 -7.97
CA GLU A 1064 -83.63 -41.49 -9.10
C GLU A 1064 -84.91 -40.78 -8.61
N ALA A 1065 -85.60 -41.32 -7.59
CA ALA A 1065 -86.83 -40.73 -7.07
C ALA A 1065 -86.64 -39.34 -6.43
N ILE A 1066 -85.50 -39.10 -5.75
CA ILE A 1066 -85.16 -37.78 -5.18
C ILE A 1066 -84.17 -36.97 -6.04
N GLN A 1067 -83.89 -37.42 -7.27
CA GLN A 1067 -82.95 -36.79 -8.24
C GLN A 1067 -81.57 -36.39 -7.62
N ASN A 1068 -81.07 -37.17 -6.65
CA ASN A 1068 -79.85 -36.83 -5.91
C ASN A 1068 -78.60 -37.34 -6.63
N SER A 1069 -77.87 -36.41 -7.26
CA SER A 1069 -76.67 -36.69 -8.05
C SER A 1069 -75.55 -37.37 -7.27
N LEU A 1070 -75.35 -37.09 -5.98
CA LEU A 1070 -74.29 -37.71 -5.18
C LEU A 1070 -74.61 -39.18 -4.86
N ILE A 1071 -75.86 -39.47 -4.49
CA ILE A 1071 -76.26 -40.84 -4.13
C ILE A 1071 -76.26 -41.73 -5.39
N ILE A 1072 -76.80 -41.27 -6.52
CA ILE A 1072 -76.83 -42.05 -7.77
C ILE A 1072 -75.42 -42.33 -8.32
N LYS A 1073 -74.48 -41.38 -8.19
CA LYS A 1073 -73.05 -41.56 -8.55
C LYS A 1073 -72.41 -42.69 -7.76
N PHE A 1074 -72.64 -42.70 -6.44
CA PHE A 1074 -72.12 -43.75 -5.56
C PHE A 1074 -72.79 -45.10 -5.83
N SER A 1075 -74.12 -45.15 -5.93
CA SER A 1075 -74.88 -46.40 -6.05
C SER A 1075 -74.74 -47.06 -7.44
N SER A 1076 -74.69 -46.29 -8.53
CA SER A 1076 -74.40 -46.83 -9.88
C SER A 1076 -73.00 -47.43 -9.97
N SER A 1077 -72.00 -46.77 -9.37
CA SER A 1077 -70.61 -47.25 -9.34
C SER A 1077 -70.48 -48.50 -8.45
N LEU A 1078 -71.19 -48.54 -7.31
CA LEU A 1078 -71.28 -49.71 -6.44
C LEU A 1078 -71.95 -50.90 -7.15
N LEU A 1079 -73.00 -50.66 -7.95
CA LEU A 1079 -73.66 -51.70 -8.76
C LEU A 1079 -72.70 -52.30 -9.80
N VAL A 1080 -71.98 -51.46 -10.54
CA VAL A 1080 -71.01 -51.90 -11.56
C VAL A 1080 -69.90 -52.74 -10.92
N LEU A 1081 -69.25 -52.23 -9.87
CA LEU A 1081 -68.14 -52.91 -9.20
C LEU A 1081 -68.57 -54.21 -8.50
N SER A 1082 -69.72 -54.21 -7.82
CA SER A 1082 -70.25 -55.43 -7.19
C SER A 1082 -70.68 -56.47 -8.23
N THR A 1083 -71.24 -56.05 -9.38
CA THR A 1083 -71.59 -56.97 -10.48
C THR A 1083 -70.33 -57.61 -11.08
N LEU A 1084 -69.29 -56.82 -11.37
CA LEU A 1084 -67.99 -57.28 -11.89
C LEU A 1084 -67.35 -58.34 -10.97
N ALA A 1085 -67.40 -58.16 -9.66
CA ALA A 1085 -66.86 -59.10 -8.68
C ALA A 1085 -67.77 -60.34 -8.46
N LEU A 1086 -69.09 -60.16 -8.51
CA LEU A 1086 -70.06 -61.21 -8.20
C LEU A 1086 -70.18 -62.26 -9.32
N THR A 1087 -70.04 -61.90 -10.60
CA THR A 1087 -70.26 -62.85 -11.70
C THR A 1087 -69.19 -63.96 -11.81
N PRO A 1088 -67.87 -63.71 -11.66
CA PRO A 1088 -66.88 -64.78 -11.57
C PRO A 1088 -67.09 -65.67 -10.32
N LEU A 1089 -67.44 -65.07 -9.17
CA LEU A 1089 -67.72 -65.81 -7.93
C LEU A 1089 -68.98 -66.69 -8.03
N LEU A 1090 -69.99 -66.26 -8.80
CA LEU A 1090 -71.15 -67.07 -9.11
C LEU A 1090 -70.81 -68.23 -10.06
N LEU A 1091 -70.05 -67.97 -11.12
CA LEU A 1091 -69.62 -69.01 -12.07
C LEU A 1091 -68.73 -70.06 -11.39
N TYR A 1092 -67.73 -69.63 -10.60
CA TYR A 1092 -66.88 -70.52 -9.81
C TYR A 1092 -67.68 -71.39 -8.83
N ALA A 1093 -68.63 -70.80 -8.11
CA ALA A 1093 -69.52 -71.53 -7.21
C ALA A 1093 -70.46 -72.51 -7.95
N PHE A 1094 -70.85 -72.19 -9.19
CA PHE A 1094 -71.60 -73.09 -10.07
C PHE A 1094 -70.73 -74.26 -10.54
N ILE A 1095 -69.51 -74.00 -11.02
CA ILE A 1095 -68.54 -75.03 -11.45
C ILE A 1095 -68.23 -75.99 -10.30
N ILE A 1096 -67.95 -75.51 -9.08
CA ILE A 1096 -67.72 -76.37 -7.92
C ILE A 1096 -68.96 -77.20 -7.56
N LYS A 1097 -70.17 -76.63 -7.64
CA LYS A 1097 -71.41 -77.37 -7.37
C LYS A 1097 -71.68 -78.43 -8.45
N PHE A 1098 -71.34 -78.14 -9.70
CA PHE A 1098 -71.45 -79.07 -10.83
C PHE A 1098 -70.43 -80.23 -10.69
N ALA A 1099 -69.17 -79.94 -10.36
CA ALA A 1099 -68.15 -80.94 -10.08
C ALA A 1099 -68.51 -81.85 -8.88
N LYS A 1100 -69.06 -81.28 -7.79
CA LYS A 1100 -69.57 -82.07 -6.65
C LYS A 1100 -70.78 -82.95 -7.03
N ASN A 1101 -71.66 -82.48 -7.92
CA ASN A 1101 -72.77 -83.29 -8.42
C ASN A 1101 -72.32 -84.40 -9.38
N LEU A 1102 -71.26 -84.19 -10.16
CA LEU A 1102 -70.65 -85.25 -10.99
C LEU A 1102 -70.05 -86.36 -10.12
N ASN A 1103 -69.31 -86.01 -9.06
CA ASN A 1103 -68.79 -86.99 -8.09
C ASN A 1103 -69.89 -87.66 -7.23
N PHE A 1104 -71.14 -87.22 -7.32
CA PHE A 1104 -72.29 -87.91 -6.72
C PHE A 1104 -73.03 -88.85 -7.70
N LYS A 1105 -72.42 -89.15 -8.86
CA LYS A 1105 -72.95 -90.13 -9.83
C LYS A 1105 -72.04 -91.32 -10.15
N ASN A 1106 -70.84 -91.42 -9.55
CA ASN A 1106 -70.00 -92.62 -9.63
C ASN A 1106 -69.90 -93.35 -8.29
N LYS A 1107 -71.02 -93.95 -7.86
CA LYS A 1107 -71.02 -95.18 -7.06
C LYS A 1107 -72.14 -96.07 -7.61
N SER A 1108 -71.72 -97.21 -8.17
CA SER A 1108 -72.39 -98.01 -9.20
C SER A 1108 -72.73 -97.24 -10.49
N TYR A 1109 -72.50 -97.79 -11.69
CA TYR A 1109 -71.84 -99.05 -12.07
C TYR A 1109 -70.46 -98.78 -12.68
#